data_AF-A0A8J2IHR9-F1
#
_entry.id   AF-A0A8J2IHR9-F1
#
_cell.length_a   1.000
_cell.length_b   1.000
_cell.length_c   1.000
_cell.angle_alpha   90.00
_cell.angle_beta   90.00
_cell.angle_gamma   90.00
#
_symmetry.space_group_name_H-M   'P 1'
#
loop_
_entity.id
_entity.type
_entity.pdbx_description
1 polymer ?
#
loop_
_entity_poly.entity_id
_entity_poly.type
_entity_poly.pdbx_seq_one_letter_code
_entity_poly.pdbx_strand_id
1 'polypeptide(L)'
;MKDGNLVYIPAYESQSASWVPPDRCLWNARRDMQTAYPLAHLYRTVFNRSEEDLQVLRQFFRTTLGVGDCSWEHYLDEIRRLKVVSSEDFDWVNDIYESLDLERASLMRDDAAKLRKAFVEEKLIYFNHGNVSRWYTVGECLWSSATQIQGKVALNDLYPDLEEFFVDFLGVQELTLDMAYDELKEMGTRVPSPPIAAVKETIWALNSFLSSEEHPPNEDPVFRGKVFPVKYPNGSVKLQSGRTQFAIADRKTLGDIFGLQAMMLDFTLDEVRRLRAFLSWLNLESRYLSASVREISTVAGGRMDKLQSPDRELDQRAESLYRIAVHFNSPRTQDDNSDLYWLLNGTKVYETDGISSELHLSQDGHGIVHAQNQSELHIREDDDALKVYVPRDPETQGFCYFSTLPRRLLEWMMTDPVTLYVKRAGSKAVQIVTAILNAPFINIAQILEAEGIVDVAIPIESGTNCDKKNNISQTDDTEEVEESGVRNEEGQSHDARDSSEEADESASQLPTQPEIREDDISSREGSIIQQFADIRSAPTLLDLPIRQRSPATSNSSVAGRVFTPTSSTTDYFDQDRGTSGHRTPKSNNFSRQSGGLLAEQTPSGTPNYPAFVFGSSPGVFSSSSFQFEGPGGATLPSTIEDEKYYLGLVDNVIATASKRTLPSRDAYDTSGLFSSLPEIEDETVERSKRLLSDMRIGALGELYVFELLQGMTPSLPRFGRDHWPSHMRRFIKVHPKYSDMQPWTGQETADIVYRDQKCVLTKHLVEERCLPDNWLDKKPLYLIEVKSTTGHSRTPFYVSKRQYQMMQENRSEHQLRCAVPTIYMIARVSNVDKASIDLKLYVDPESMRLEGSLVFTPETWSVVPGTGTA
;
A
#
# COMPACT_ATOMS: atom_id res chain seq x y z
N MET A 1 22.67 31.35 -64.83
CA MET A 1 22.52 30.13 -63.98
C MET A 1 23.71 30.10 -63.04
N LYS A 2 23.53 30.45 -61.76
CA LYS A 2 24.64 30.46 -60.77
C LYS A 2 24.25 29.94 -59.39
N ASP A 3 22.96 29.78 -59.11
CA ASP A 3 22.46 29.92 -57.74
C ASP A 3 22.13 28.58 -57.06
N GLY A 4 22.49 27.44 -57.67
CA GLY A 4 22.36 26.07 -57.08
C GLY A 4 20.94 25.56 -56.84
N ASN A 5 19.94 26.43 -56.88
CA ASN A 5 18.56 26.14 -56.50
C ASN A 5 17.83 25.29 -57.57
N LEU A 6 17.81 23.98 -57.38
CA LEU A 6 17.26 22.99 -58.32
C LEU A 6 15.96 22.33 -57.83
N VAL A 7 15.56 22.54 -56.58
CA VAL A 7 14.35 21.96 -55.98
C VAL A 7 13.30 23.04 -55.75
N TYR A 8 12.06 22.78 -56.13
CA TYR A 8 10.93 23.68 -55.87
C TYR A 8 10.22 23.28 -54.58
N ILE A 9 10.24 24.16 -53.59
CA ILE A 9 9.44 24.03 -52.37
C ILE A 9 8.11 24.76 -52.61
N PRO A 10 6.97 24.06 -52.60
CA PRO A 10 5.67 24.71 -52.72
C PRO A 10 5.36 25.55 -51.49
N ALA A 11 4.41 26.49 -51.60
CA ALA A 11 3.92 27.22 -50.44
C ALA A 11 3.21 26.25 -49.48
N TYR A 12 3.56 26.31 -48.19
CA TYR A 12 3.04 25.41 -47.17
C TYR A 12 2.84 26.19 -45.85
N GLU A 13 1.65 26.06 -45.28
CA GLU A 13 1.20 26.81 -44.09
C GLU A 13 1.46 28.33 -44.21
N SER A 14 2.45 28.86 -43.49
CA SER A 14 2.85 30.28 -43.51
C SER A 14 4.05 30.58 -44.43
N GLN A 15 4.68 29.56 -45.00
CA GLN A 15 5.88 29.69 -45.82
C GLN A 15 5.55 29.91 -47.30
N SER A 16 6.18 30.92 -47.91
CA SER A 16 6.08 31.21 -49.34
C SER A 16 6.84 30.18 -50.19
N ALA A 17 6.27 29.82 -51.35
CA ALA A 17 6.96 28.97 -52.32
C ALA A 17 8.34 29.54 -52.71
N SER A 18 9.34 28.65 -52.86
CA SER A 18 10.72 29.04 -53.13
C SER A 18 11.47 27.98 -53.93
N TRP A 19 12.58 28.37 -54.55
CA TRP A 19 13.55 27.45 -55.14
C TRP A 19 14.76 27.34 -54.21
N VAL A 20 15.17 26.12 -53.88
CA VAL A 20 16.20 25.82 -52.89
C VAL A 20 17.23 24.81 -53.46
N PRO A 21 18.45 24.74 -52.91
CA PRO A 21 19.47 23.82 -53.39
C PRO A 21 19.24 22.42 -52.79
N PRO A 22 19.66 21.33 -53.48
CA PRO A 22 19.33 19.95 -53.07
C PRO A 22 19.87 19.53 -51.68
N ASP A 23 20.96 20.15 -51.22
CA ASP A 23 21.57 19.95 -49.90
C ASP A 23 20.74 20.49 -48.74
N ARG A 24 19.74 21.35 -49.01
CA ARG A 24 18.73 21.80 -48.03
C ARG A 24 17.46 20.96 -48.04
N CYS A 25 17.46 19.82 -48.74
CA CYS A 25 16.30 18.95 -48.89
C CYS A 25 16.61 17.55 -48.38
N LEU A 26 15.60 16.89 -47.81
CA LEU A 26 15.65 15.48 -47.44
C LEU A 26 14.36 14.81 -47.90
N TRP A 27 14.46 13.56 -48.36
CA TRP A 27 13.32 12.87 -48.95
C TRP A 27 12.25 12.50 -47.90
N ASN A 28 12.63 11.70 -46.91
CA ASN A 28 11.75 11.16 -45.86
C ASN A 28 11.88 11.89 -44.50
N ALA A 29 12.44 13.11 -44.47
CA ALA A 29 12.51 13.91 -43.26
C ALA A 29 11.13 14.20 -42.65
N ARG A 30 11.10 14.47 -41.35
CA ARG A 30 9.89 14.87 -40.64
C ARG A 30 9.36 16.21 -41.14
N ARG A 31 8.03 16.35 -41.17
CA ARG A 31 7.32 17.54 -41.66
C ARG A 31 7.70 18.85 -40.96
N ASP A 32 8.18 18.71 -39.73
CA ASP A 32 8.43 19.76 -38.74
C ASP A 32 9.83 20.39 -38.81
N MET A 33 10.83 19.70 -39.40
CA MET A 33 12.24 20.12 -39.36
C MET A 33 12.52 21.53 -39.93
N GLN A 34 13.32 22.32 -39.21
CA GLN A 34 13.82 23.63 -39.66
C GLN A 34 15.09 23.52 -40.51
N THR A 35 15.90 22.48 -40.29
CA THR A 35 17.22 22.32 -40.93
C THR A 35 17.11 21.98 -42.42
N ALA A 36 16.15 21.13 -42.81
CA ALA A 36 15.96 20.65 -44.18
C ALA A 36 14.48 20.52 -44.57
N TYR A 37 14.18 20.70 -45.85
CA TYR A 37 12.82 20.59 -46.39
C TYR A 37 12.40 19.12 -46.64
N PRO A 38 11.27 18.65 -46.08
CA PRO A 38 10.83 17.25 -46.16
C PRO A 38 10.03 16.99 -47.45
N LEU A 39 10.72 16.57 -48.51
CA LEU A 39 10.15 16.54 -49.87
C LEU A 39 8.98 15.56 -50.02
N ALA A 40 9.06 14.34 -49.48
CA ALA A 40 7.97 13.37 -49.61
C ALA A 40 6.68 13.87 -48.94
N HIS A 41 6.79 14.55 -47.79
CA HIS A 41 5.64 15.14 -47.11
C HIS A 41 5.04 16.30 -47.91
N LEU A 42 5.87 17.25 -48.35
CA LEU A 42 5.44 18.41 -49.12
C LEU A 42 4.81 18.01 -50.47
N TYR A 43 5.41 17.05 -51.18
CA TYR A 43 4.91 16.59 -52.48
C TYR A 43 3.65 15.72 -52.35
N ARG A 44 3.53 14.90 -51.29
CA ARG A 44 2.29 14.18 -50.97
C ARG A 44 1.16 15.15 -50.66
N THR A 45 1.39 16.12 -49.77
CA THR A 45 0.33 16.99 -49.23
C THR A 45 -0.07 18.16 -50.13
N VAL A 46 0.87 18.81 -50.83
CA VAL A 46 0.55 20.01 -51.64
C VAL A 46 0.27 19.68 -53.11
N PHE A 47 0.82 18.57 -53.63
CA PHE A 47 0.57 18.11 -55.00
C PHE A 47 -0.32 16.87 -55.10
N ASN A 48 -0.87 16.36 -53.98
CA ASN A 48 -1.74 15.18 -53.92
C ASN A 48 -1.17 13.95 -54.67
N ARG A 49 0.13 13.69 -54.50
CA ARG A 49 0.84 12.59 -55.16
C ARG A 49 0.51 11.24 -54.51
N SER A 50 0.30 10.21 -55.33
CA SER A 50 0.16 8.83 -54.86
C SER A 50 1.52 8.23 -54.48
N GLU A 51 1.53 7.08 -53.82
CA GLU A 51 2.78 6.43 -53.41
C GLU A 51 3.61 5.93 -54.60
N GLU A 52 2.99 5.60 -55.74
CA GLU A 52 3.69 5.25 -56.98
C GLU A 52 4.41 6.48 -57.57
N ASP A 53 3.71 7.61 -57.64
CA ASP A 53 4.27 8.91 -58.05
C ASP A 53 5.44 9.29 -57.13
N LEU A 54 5.30 9.09 -55.81
CA LEU A 54 6.33 9.38 -54.82
C LEU A 54 7.54 8.42 -54.93
N GLN A 55 7.35 7.15 -55.29
CA GLN A 55 8.46 6.24 -55.57
C GLN A 55 9.26 6.65 -56.80
N VAL A 56 8.59 7.07 -57.89
CA VAL A 56 9.25 7.60 -59.10
C VAL A 56 10.00 8.91 -58.77
N LEU A 57 9.37 9.80 -58.01
CA LEU A 57 10.01 11.05 -57.56
C LEU A 57 11.21 10.78 -56.64
N ARG A 58 11.13 9.84 -55.69
CA ARG A 58 12.27 9.44 -54.83
C ARG A 58 13.46 9.02 -55.67
N GLN A 59 13.24 8.20 -56.70
CA GLN A 59 14.32 7.75 -57.58
C GLN A 59 14.96 8.92 -58.33
N PHE A 60 14.17 9.89 -58.83
CA PHE A 60 14.70 11.10 -59.48
C PHE A 60 15.47 11.98 -58.50
N PHE A 61 14.90 12.32 -57.34
CA PHE A 61 15.54 13.18 -56.35
C PHE A 61 16.85 12.58 -55.82
N ARG A 62 16.86 11.28 -55.51
CA ARG A 62 18.04 10.57 -55.00
C ARG A 62 19.11 10.32 -56.07
N THR A 63 18.72 9.97 -57.30
CA THR A 63 19.69 9.57 -58.36
C THR A 63 20.17 10.73 -59.23
N THR A 64 19.33 11.74 -59.46
CA THR A 64 19.62 12.85 -60.40
C THR A 64 19.94 14.15 -59.68
N LEU A 65 19.35 14.41 -58.51
CA LEU A 65 19.59 15.62 -57.72
C LEU A 65 20.42 15.38 -56.45
N GLY A 66 20.74 14.12 -56.12
CA GLY A 66 21.57 13.76 -54.97
C GLY A 66 20.91 13.95 -53.61
N VAL A 67 19.59 14.15 -53.55
CA VAL A 67 18.85 14.35 -52.29
C VAL A 67 18.86 13.07 -51.46
N GLY A 68 19.33 13.17 -50.22
CA GLY A 68 19.38 12.06 -49.28
C GLY A 68 18.03 11.67 -48.70
N ASP A 69 17.97 10.47 -48.13
CA ASP A 69 17.05 10.16 -47.05
C ASP A 69 17.64 10.75 -45.73
N CYS A 70 16.77 11.05 -44.76
CA CYS A 70 17.15 11.57 -43.44
C CYS A 70 17.97 10.53 -42.64
N SER A 71 18.76 11.00 -41.67
CA SER A 71 19.59 10.16 -40.80
C SER A 71 19.80 10.82 -39.43
N TRP A 72 20.36 10.07 -38.48
CA TRP A 72 20.73 10.57 -37.14
C TRP A 72 21.51 11.89 -37.11
N GLU A 73 22.40 12.16 -38.08
CA GLU A 73 23.17 13.42 -38.14
C GLU A 73 22.24 14.63 -38.33
N HIS A 74 21.20 14.47 -39.15
CA HIS A 74 20.20 15.52 -39.42
C HIS A 74 19.27 15.75 -38.22
N TYR A 75 18.88 14.69 -37.51
CA TYR A 75 18.11 14.82 -36.26
C TYR A 75 18.93 15.47 -35.14
N LEU A 76 20.23 15.16 -35.05
CA LEU A 76 21.15 15.79 -34.10
C LEU A 76 21.34 17.29 -34.38
N ASP A 77 21.45 17.67 -35.66
CA ASP A 77 21.51 19.08 -36.06
C ASP A 77 20.17 19.81 -35.89
N GLU A 78 19.03 19.12 -36.00
CA GLU A 78 17.72 19.68 -35.63
C GLU A 78 17.62 19.96 -34.13
N ILE A 79 18.11 19.05 -33.26
CA ILE A 79 18.19 19.30 -31.80
C ILE A 79 19.09 20.52 -31.50
N ARG A 80 20.28 20.58 -32.12
CA ARG A 80 21.17 21.75 -32.01
C ARG A 80 20.47 23.03 -32.49
N ARG A 81 19.66 22.95 -33.54
CA ARG A 81 18.89 24.08 -34.07
C ARG A 81 17.78 24.53 -33.11
N LEU A 82 16.98 23.60 -32.58
CA LEU A 82 15.90 23.87 -31.61
C LEU A 82 16.42 24.53 -30.34
N LYS A 83 17.56 24.04 -29.83
CA LYS A 83 18.33 24.64 -28.73
C LYS A 83 18.78 26.07 -29.04
N VAL A 84 19.33 26.33 -30.22
CA VAL A 84 19.79 27.68 -30.62
C VAL A 84 18.65 28.68 -30.78
N VAL A 85 17.50 28.26 -31.31
CA VAL A 85 16.30 29.14 -31.39
C VAL A 85 15.54 29.26 -30.06
N SER A 86 16.00 28.55 -29.00
CA SER A 86 15.33 28.48 -27.69
C SER A 86 13.87 28.05 -27.80
N SER A 87 13.61 26.98 -28.56
CA SER A 87 12.27 26.41 -28.66
C SER A 87 11.78 25.91 -27.30
N GLU A 88 10.60 26.36 -26.88
CA GLU A 88 9.92 25.85 -25.67
C GLU A 88 9.06 24.60 -25.98
N ASP A 89 8.84 24.30 -27.26
CA ASP A 89 8.02 23.19 -27.77
C ASP A 89 8.60 21.82 -27.37
N PHE A 90 8.02 21.24 -26.32
CA PHE A 90 8.44 19.95 -25.77
C PHE A 90 8.03 18.78 -26.67
N ASP A 91 6.80 18.80 -27.21
CA ASP A 91 6.28 17.73 -28.07
C ASP A 91 7.20 17.54 -29.28
N TRP A 92 7.64 18.64 -29.91
CA TRP A 92 8.59 18.62 -31.03
C TRP A 92 9.97 18.09 -30.62
N VAL A 93 10.55 18.51 -29.48
CA VAL A 93 11.87 17.99 -29.07
C VAL A 93 11.82 16.50 -28.74
N ASN A 94 10.75 16.04 -28.09
CA ASN A 94 10.49 14.61 -27.86
C ASN A 94 10.36 13.82 -29.18
N ASP A 95 9.59 14.34 -30.12
CA ASP A 95 9.40 13.81 -31.49
C ASP A 95 10.74 13.55 -32.22
N ILE A 96 11.78 14.35 -31.96
CA ILE A 96 13.13 14.14 -32.53
C ILE A 96 13.94 13.09 -31.73
N TYR A 97 13.75 12.96 -30.42
CA TYR A 97 14.37 11.86 -29.65
C TYR A 97 13.78 10.50 -30.02
N GLU A 98 12.45 10.38 -30.18
CA GLU A 98 11.80 9.17 -30.74
C GLU A 98 12.39 8.80 -32.11
N SER A 99 12.72 9.81 -32.92
CA SER A 99 13.31 9.60 -34.25
C SER A 99 14.77 9.12 -34.19
N LEU A 100 15.54 9.55 -33.18
CA LEU A 100 16.88 9.03 -32.90
C LEU A 100 16.85 7.62 -32.30
N ASP A 101 15.84 7.31 -31.49
CA ASP A 101 15.64 5.98 -30.91
C ASP A 101 15.36 4.94 -32.01
N LEU A 102 14.39 5.24 -32.89
CA LEU A 102 14.06 4.40 -34.05
C LEU A 102 15.26 4.17 -34.99
N GLU A 103 16.10 5.19 -35.19
CA GLU A 103 17.34 5.04 -35.97
C GLU A 103 18.40 4.19 -35.24
N ARG A 104 18.44 4.18 -33.88
CA ARG A 104 19.51 3.56 -33.07
C ARG A 104 19.75 2.10 -33.43
N ALA A 105 18.68 1.36 -33.69
CA ALA A 105 18.72 -0.06 -34.03
C ALA A 105 19.44 -0.37 -35.37
N SER A 106 19.64 0.65 -36.22
CA SER A 106 20.31 0.55 -37.52
C SER A 106 21.72 1.16 -37.56
N LEU A 107 22.13 1.87 -36.50
CA LEU A 107 23.40 2.60 -36.48
C LEU A 107 24.62 1.70 -36.50
N MET A 108 25.61 2.07 -37.31
CA MET A 108 26.95 1.48 -37.22
C MET A 108 27.62 1.87 -35.90
N ARG A 109 28.49 0.98 -35.38
CA ARG A 109 29.14 1.14 -34.05
C ARG A 109 29.81 2.51 -33.87
N ASP A 110 30.49 2.99 -34.90
CA ASP A 110 31.25 4.24 -34.86
C ASP A 110 30.31 5.46 -34.88
N ASP A 111 29.19 5.39 -35.61
CA ASP A 111 28.18 6.44 -35.65
C ASP A 111 27.38 6.53 -34.35
N ALA A 112 27.00 5.38 -33.80
CA ALA A 112 26.44 5.30 -32.45
C ALA A 112 27.41 5.87 -31.39
N ALA A 113 28.73 5.70 -31.57
CA ALA A 113 29.74 6.30 -30.69
C ALA A 113 29.86 7.83 -30.87
N LYS A 114 29.77 8.35 -32.10
CA LYS A 114 29.68 9.81 -32.36
C LYS A 114 28.43 10.41 -31.70
N LEU A 115 27.27 9.77 -31.85
CA LEU A 115 25.99 10.24 -31.32
C LEU A 115 26.02 10.29 -29.79
N ARG A 116 26.42 9.20 -29.11
CA ARG A 116 26.65 9.21 -27.65
C ARG A 116 27.62 10.32 -27.23
N LYS A 117 28.75 10.47 -27.94
CA LYS A 117 29.76 11.50 -27.62
C LYS A 117 29.17 12.91 -27.66
N ALA A 118 28.33 13.21 -28.65
CA ALA A 118 27.67 14.51 -28.75
C ALA A 118 26.80 14.80 -27.51
N PHE A 119 25.99 13.84 -27.05
CA PHE A 119 25.15 14.00 -25.85
C PHE A 119 25.93 14.08 -24.52
N VAL A 120 27.18 13.59 -24.49
CA VAL A 120 28.10 13.71 -23.34
C VAL A 120 28.82 15.06 -23.34
N GLU A 121 29.30 15.53 -24.50
CA GLU A 121 30.09 16.78 -24.62
C GLU A 121 29.22 18.04 -24.78
N GLU A 122 28.06 17.93 -25.42
CA GLU A 122 27.13 19.03 -25.66
C GLU A 122 25.86 18.88 -24.82
N LYS A 123 25.35 20.01 -24.30
CA LYS A 123 24.04 20.07 -23.63
C LYS A 123 22.90 19.82 -24.63
N LEU A 124 22.54 18.57 -24.89
CA LEU A 124 21.56 18.17 -25.92
C LEU A 124 20.34 17.42 -25.37
N ILE A 125 20.28 17.18 -24.06
CA ILE A 125 19.08 16.71 -23.39
C ILE A 125 18.25 17.92 -22.98
N TYR A 126 17.03 18.01 -23.47
CA TYR A 126 16.06 19.03 -23.08
C TYR A 126 15.38 18.63 -21.77
N PHE A 127 14.98 19.64 -21.00
CA PHE A 127 14.19 19.44 -19.79
C PHE A 127 13.24 20.63 -19.68
N ASN A 128 11.94 20.35 -19.62
CA ASN A 128 10.90 21.34 -19.42
C ASN A 128 9.97 20.87 -18.31
N HIS A 129 9.96 21.57 -17.17
CA HIS A 129 9.04 21.27 -16.07
C HIS A 129 8.53 22.57 -15.43
N GLY A 130 7.20 22.75 -15.41
CA GLY A 130 6.56 23.98 -14.97
C GLY A 130 7.00 25.18 -15.82
N ASN A 131 7.69 26.14 -15.19
CA ASN A 131 8.23 27.34 -15.85
C ASN A 131 9.75 27.25 -16.08
N VAL A 132 10.35 26.05 -16.02
CA VAL A 132 11.81 25.85 -16.15
C VAL A 132 12.11 25.00 -17.37
N SER A 133 12.46 25.67 -18.47
CA SER A 133 13.01 25.08 -19.70
C SER A 133 14.53 25.26 -19.74
N ARG A 134 15.30 24.16 -19.86
CA ARG A 134 16.78 24.15 -19.90
C ARG A 134 17.34 22.97 -20.71
N TRP A 135 18.64 23.04 -21.03
CA TRP A 135 19.40 22.02 -21.74
C TRP A 135 20.59 21.50 -20.91
N TYR A 136 20.79 20.17 -20.93
CA TYR A 136 21.70 19.41 -20.07
C TYR A 136 22.53 18.39 -20.86
N THR A 137 23.67 17.96 -20.32
CA THR A 137 24.44 16.79 -20.80
C THR A 137 24.00 15.52 -20.07
N VAL A 138 24.34 14.35 -20.60
CA VAL A 138 24.10 13.03 -19.95
C VAL A 138 24.56 13.00 -18.49
N GLY A 139 25.71 13.62 -18.16
CA GLY A 139 26.26 13.63 -16.80
C GLY A 139 25.49 14.50 -15.80
N GLU A 140 24.71 15.47 -16.28
CA GLU A 140 23.82 16.31 -15.45
C GLU A 140 22.43 15.67 -15.24
N CYS A 141 22.18 14.50 -15.84
CA CYS A 141 20.90 13.80 -15.80
C CYS A 141 20.91 12.57 -14.87
N LEU A 142 19.71 12.16 -14.50
CA LEU A 142 19.39 10.99 -13.68
C LEU A 142 18.13 10.31 -14.23
N TRP A 143 18.14 8.98 -14.28
CA TRP A 143 16.93 8.19 -14.45
C TRP A 143 16.38 7.82 -13.05
N SER A 144 15.30 8.49 -12.65
CA SER A 144 14.61 8.23 -11.38
C SER A 144 13.23 8.90 -11.37
N SER A 145 12.25 8.21 -10.78
CA SER A 145 10.91 8.71 -10.49
C SER A 145 10.72 9.13 -9.02
N ALA A 146 11.69 8.86 -8.15
CA ALA A 146 11.51 8.95 -6.70
C ALA A 146 12.12 10.21 -6.07
N THR A 147 13.43 10.43 -6.19
CA THR A 147 14.13 11.48 -5.42
C THR A 147 14.93 12.43 -6.29
N GLN A 148 14.77 13.73 -6.02
CA GLN A 148 15.57 14.78 -6.66
C GLN A 148 16.96 14.84 -6.02
N ILE A 149 17.94 14.22 -6.66
CA ILE A 149 19.35 14.28 -6.26
C ILE A 149 19.94 15.67 -6.58
N GLN A 150 20.65 16.27 -5.61
CA GLN A 150 21.23 17.60 -5.78
C GLN A 150 22.21 17.68 -6.96
N GLY A 151 21.99 18.62 -7.86
CA GLY A 151 22.83 18.84 -9.05
C GLY A 151 22.49 18.00 -10.28
N LYS A 152 21.49 17.09 -10.20
CA LYS A 152 20.98 16.34 -11.34
C LYS A 152 19.52 16.68 -11.67
N VAL A 153 19.11 16.44 -12.92
CA VAL A 153 17.69 16.47 -13.34
C VAL A 153 17.17 15.07 -13.62
N ALA A 154 15.98 14.76 -13.11
CA ALA A 154 15.27 13.51 -13.37
C ALA A 154 14.63 13.55 -14.77
N LEU A 155 14.82 12.51 -15.58
CA LEU A 155 14.26 12.42 -16.94
C LEU A 155 13.02 11.52 -17.07
N ASN A 156 12.85 10.54 -16.16
CA ASN A 156 11.79 9.52 -16.18
C ASN A 156 10.40 10.11 -16.46
N ASP A 157 10.02 11.14 -15.70
CA ASP A 157 8.67 11.72 -15.74
C ASP A 157 8.42 12.61 -16.97
N LEU A 158 9.47 12.97 -17.72
CA LEU A 158 9.39 13.73 -18.96
C LEU A 158 9.38 12.78 -20.18
N TYR A 159 10.18 11.71 -20.14
CA TYR A 159 10.48 10.87 -21.29
C TYR A 159 10.20 9.37 -21.05
N PRO A 160 9.06 8.97 -20.45
CA PRO A 160 8.86 7.60 -19.95
C PRO A 160 8.98 6.52 -21.02
N ASP A 161 8.58 6.82 -22.26
CA ASP A 161 8.64 5.88 -23.39
C ASP A 161 10.05 5.76 -24.04
N LEU A 162 11.07 6.46 -23.50
CA LEU A 162 12.43 6.55 -24.04
C LEU A 162 13.52 6.05 -23.06
N GLU A 163 13.16 5.15 -22.14
CA GLU A 163 14.09 4.53 -21.17
C GLU A 163 15.30 3.89 -21.86
N GLU A 164 15.09 3.02 -22.85
CA GLU A 164 16.18 2.39 -23.62
C GLU A 164 17.04 3.40 -24.41
N PHE A 165 16.50 4.58 -24.73
CA PHE A 165 17.27 5.64 -25.40
C PHE A 165 18.18 6.36 -24.41
N PHE A 166 17.63 6.81 -23.28
CA PHE A 166 18.37 7.60 -22.32
C PHE A 166 19.30 6.76 -21.45
N VAL A 167 18.85 5.61 -20.95
CA VAL A 167 19.62 4.71 -20.08
C VAL A 167 20.56 3.84 -20.92
N ASP A 168 20.03 2.84 -21.64
CA ASP A 168 20.86 1.84 -22.33
C ASP A 168 21.74 2.44 -23.44
N PHE A 169 21.17 3.34 -24.26
CA PHE A 169 21.87 3.87 -25.43
C PHE A 169 22.73 5.11 -25.12
N LEU A 170 22.23 6.10 -24.38
CA LEU A 170 22.99 7.32 -24.06
C LEU A 170 23.83 7.21 -22.78
N GLY A 171 23.52 6.30 -21.86
CA GLY A 171 24.24 6.13 -20.59
C GLY A 171 23.87 7.14 -19.51
N VAL A 172 22.62 7.63 -19.51
CA VAL A 172 22.08 8.38 -18.35
C VAL A 172 22.02 7.45 -17.16
N GLN A 173 22.71 7.84 -16.09
CA GLN A 173 22.81 7.04 -14.88
C GLN A 173 21.44 6.88 -14.19
N GLU A 174 21.11 5.66 -13.77
CA GLU A 174 20.00 5.39 -12.85
C GLU A 174 20.31 5.83 -11.41
N LEU A 175 19.29 5.92 -10.57
CA LEU A 175 19.48 6.09 -9.13
C LEU A 175 20.09 4.83 -8.50
N THR A 176 21.11 5.01 -7.66
CA THR A 176 21.73 3.92 -6.89
C THR A 176 21.45 4.02 -5.38
N LEU A 177 21.67 2.92 -4.66
CA LEU A 177 21.67 2.86 -3.19
C LEU A 177 22.51 3.98 -2.56
N ASP A 178 23.77 4.13 -2.99
CA ASP A 178 24.68 5.17 -2.48
C ASP A 178 24.13 6.58 -2.71
N MET A 179 23.55 6.85 -3.88
CA MET A 179 22.99 8.16 -4.21
C MET A 179 21.77 8.50 -3.37
N ALA A 180 20.86 7.53 -3.14
CA ALA A 180 19.71 7.71 -2.25
C ALA A 180 20.15 7.90 -0.78
N TYR A 181 21.17 7.15 -0.34
CA TYR A 181 21.74 7.25 1.00
C TYR A 181 22.44 8.59 1.25
N ASP A 182 23.32 9.04 0.35
CA ASP A 182 24.06 10.30 0.51
C ASP A 182 23.15 11.53 0.38
N GLU A 183 22.13 11.51 -0.48
CA GLU A 183 21.13 12.58 -0.55
C GLU A 183 20.32 12.66 0.77
N LEU A 184 19.84 11.53 1.31
CA LEU A 184 19.10 11.50 2.58
C LEU A 184 19.98 11.99 3.76
N LYS A 185 21.24 11.58 3.78
CA LYS A 185 22.27 11.99 4.74
C LYS A 185 22.56 13.49 4.63
N GLU A 186 22.67 14.06 3.42
CA GLU A 186 22.83 15.50 3.23
C GLU A 186 21.57 16.27 3.67
N MET A 187 20.38 15.84 3.21
CA MET A 187 19.07 16.38 3.61
C MET A 187 18.93 16.50 5.13
N GLY A 188 19.39 15.49 5.87
CA GLY A 188 19.40 15.46 7.34
C GLY A 188 20.28 16.54 8.01
N THR A 189 21.11 17.26 7.25
CA THR A 189 21.99 18.34 7.73
C THR A 189 21.67 19.72 7.16
N ARG A 190 20.86 19.81 6.08
CA ARG A 190 20.56 21.07 5.39
C ARG A 190 19.81 22.09 6.27
N VAL A 191 20.17 23.37 6.11
CA VAL A 191 19.55 24.53 6.78
C VAL A 191 19.28 25.61 5.73
N PRO A 192 18.02 26.02 5.49
CA PRO A 192 16.78 25.50 6.09
C PRO A 192 16.55 24.02 5.74
N SER A 193 15.76 23.34 6.57
CA SER A 193 15.44 21.92 6.37
C SER A 193 14.60 21.71 5.10
N PRO A 194 14.80 20.58 4.39
CA PRO A 194 14.10 20.31 3.12
C PRO A 194 12.59 20.07 3.31
N PRO A 195 11.80 20.13 2.23
CA PRO A 195 10.38 19.78 2.25
C PRO A 195 10.17 18.34 2.73
N ILE A 196 9.19 18.12 3.62
CA ILE A 196 8.89 16.80 4.19
C ILE A 196 8.57 15.75 3.11
N ALA A 197 7.87 16.14 2.04
CA ALA A 197 7.57 15.25 0.93
C ALA A 197 8.85 14.70 0.27
N ALA A 198 9.80 15.57 -0.10
CA ALA A 198 11.07 15.15 -0.71
C ALA A 198 11.83 14.14 0.17
N VAL A 199 11.89 14.37 1.49
CA VAL A 199 12.53 13.43 2.43
C VAL A 199 11.80 12.08 2.49
N LYS A 200 10.46 12.06 2.43
CA LYS A 200 9.70 10.81 2.36
C LYS A 200 10.00 10.03 1.07
N GLU A 201 10.11 10.70 -0.07
CA GLU A 201 10.44 10.00 -1.32
C GLU A 201 11.90 9.50 -1.35
N THR A 202 12.86 10.22 -0.76
CA THR A 202 14.23 9.70 -0.58
C THR A 202 14.27 8.50 0.39
N ILE A 203 13.44 8.50 1.44
CA ILE A 203 13.25 7.33 2.33
C ILE A 203 12.65 6.14 1.56
N TRP A 204 11.66 6.38 0.67
CA TRP A 204 11.10 5.34 -0.20
C TRP A 204 12.14 4.75 -1.14
N ALA A 205 12.89 5.60 -1.84
CA ALA A 205 13.95 5.18 -2.75
C ALA A 205 15.02 4.32 -2.04
N LEU A 206 15.48 4.77 -0.87
CA LEU A 206 16.43 4.02 -0.05
C LEU A 206 15.84 2.68 0.42
N ASN A 207 14.56 2.65 0.83
CA ASN A 207 13.87 1.42 1.24
C ASN A 207 13.74 0.39 0.10
N SER A 208 13.57 0.80 -1.16
CA SER A 208 13.58 -0.13 -2.30
C SER A 208 14.92 -0.83 -2.46
N PHE A 209 16.05 -0.10 -2.41
CA PHE A 209 17.37 -0.72 -2.54
C PHE A 209 17.75 -1.57 -1.32
N LEU A 210 17.41 -1.12 -0.10
CA LEU A 210 17.62 -1.89 1.14
C LEU A 210 16.81 -3.20 1.19
N SER A 211 15.82 -3.39 0.31
CA SER A 211 15.04 -4.63 0.23
C SER A 211 15.74 -5.77 -0.52
N SER A 212 16.83 -5.48 -1.23
CA SER A 212 17.60 -6.44 -2.05
C SER A 212 19.11 -6.47 -1.74
N GLU A 213 19.58 -5.66 -0.80
CA GLU A 213 21.01 -5.51 -0.48
C GLU A 213 21.45 -6.47 0.64
N GLU A 214 22.57 -7.17 0.43
CA GLU A 214 23.18 -8.05 1.45
C GLU A 214 24.02 -7.26 2.46
N HIS A 215 24.66 -6.16 2.01
CA HIS A 215 25.62 -5.38 2.78
C HIS A 215 25.20 -3.90 2.86
N PRO A 216 24.13 -3.57 3.60
CA PRO A 216 23.58 -2.22 3.64
C PRO A 216 24.55 -1.21 4.28
N PRO A 217 24.47 0.08 3.91
CA PRO A 217 25.36 1.13 4.44
C PRO A 217 25.14 1.37 5.93
N ASN A 218 26.09 2.04 6.57
CA ASN A 218 26.02 2.41 8.00
C ASN A 218 24.80 3.32 8.27
N GLU A 219 23.97 2.95 9.24
CA GLU A 219 22.70 3.59 9.59
C GLU A 219 22.86 4.84 10.47
N ASP A 220 23.95 4.95 11.24
CA ASP A 220 24.20 5.98 12.25
C ASP A 220 24.22 7.44 11.71
N PRO A 221 24.77 7.74 10.52
CA PRO A 221 24.64 9.07 9.90
C PRO A 221 23.19 9.47 9.63
N VAL A 222 22.36 8.55 9.12
CA VAL A 222 20.93 8.78 8.82
C VAL A 222 20.14 8.86 10.12
N PHE A 223 20.40 7.99 11.10
CA PHE A 223 19.81 8.03 12.44
C PHE A 223 20.05 9.37 13.17
N ARG A 224 21.24 9.97 13.03
CA ARG A 224 21.56 11.29 13.60
C ARG A 224 21.02 12.48 12.79
N GLY A 225 20.84 12.32 11.48
CA GLY A 225 20.29 13.36 10.60
C GLY A 225 18.84 13.73 10.95
N LYS A 226 18.43 14.97 10.63
CA LYS A 226 17.03 15.40 10.74
C LYS A 226 16.23 14.93 9.52
N VAL A 227 15.96 13.62 9.48
CA VAL A 227 15.30 12.95 8.34
C VAL A 227 13.94 12.35 8.70
N PHE A 228 13.66 12.10 9.98
CA PHE A 228 12.42 11.42 10.40
C PHE A 228 11.28 12.44 10.47
N PRO A 229 10.21 12.32 9.65
CA PRO A 229 9.07 13.21 9.74
C PRO A 229 8.25 12.81 10.97
N VAL A 230 8.33 13.60 12.05
CA VAL A 230 7.60 13.36 13.30
C VAL A 230 6.39 14.28 13.36
N LYS A 231 5.21 13.68 13.45
CA LYS A 231 3.92 14.32 13.69
C LYS A 231 3.69 14.48 15.19
N TYR A 232 3.37 15.70 15.61
CA TYR A 232 3.09 16.07 16.99
C TYR A 232 1.58 16.01 17.29
N PRO A 233 1.17 15.90 18.57
CA PRO A 233 -0.24 15.93 18.97
C PRO A 233 -1.03 17.15 18.50
N ASN A 234 -0.36 18.27 18.24
CA ASN A 234 -0.95 19.49 17.67
C ASN A 234 -1.16 19.45 16.14
N GLY A 235 -0.95 18.29 15.51
CA GLY A 235 -1.06 18.08 14.06
C GLY A 235 0.12 18.59 13.22
N SER A 236 1.09 19.31 13.80
CA SER A 236 2.28 19.77 13.06
C SER A 236 3.28 18.63 12.82
N VAL A 237 3.86 18.57 11.63
CA VAL A 237 4.91 17.60 11.27
C VAL A 237 6.25 18.34 11.14
N LYS A 238 7.33 17.76 11.68
CA LYS A 238 8.69 18.32 11.61
C LYS A 238 9.72 17.22 11.40
N LEU A 239 10.76 17.53 10.64
CA LEU A 239 11.92 16.64 10.47
C LEU A 239 12.76 16.63 11.76
N GLN A 240 13.00 15.44 12.29
CA GLN A 240 13.72 15.19 13.54
C GLN A 240 14.78 14.09 13.36
N SER A 241 15.67 13.95 14.35
CA SER A 241 16.63 12.84 14.40
C SER A 241 16.06 11.63 15.15
N GLY A 242 16.60 10.44 14.90
CA GLY A 242 16.24 9.19 15.58
C GLY A 242 16.48 9.22 17.09
N ARG A 243 17.28 10.16 17.60
CA ARG A 243 17.45 10.42 19.05
C ARG A 243 16.19 10.99 19.71
N THR A 244 15.30 11.61 18.95
CA THR A 244 13.99 12.09 19.41
C THR A 244 13.09 10.88 19.67
N GLN A 245 12.30 10.88 20.75
CA GLN A 245 11.32 9.80 20.94
C GLN A 245 10.09 10.03 20.05
N PHE A 246 9.61 8.95 19.45
CA PHE A 246 8.37 8.88 18.66
C PHE A 246 7.96 7.42 18.56
N ALA A 247 6.67 7.16 18.38
CA ALA A 247 6.13 5.82 18.14
C ALA A 247 5.78 5.62 16.65
N ILE A 248 5.65 4.36 16.23
CA ILE A 248 5.40 3.97 14.85
C ILE A 248 4.11 3.14 14.80
N ALA A 249 3.14 3.55 13.98
CA ALA A 249 1.81 2.96 13.93
C ALA A 249 1.77 1.65 13.11
N ASP A 250 2.09 0.52 13.73
CA ASP A 250 1.97 -0.83 13.14
C ASP A 250 0.59 -1.49 13.38
N ARG A 251 -0.25 -0.89 14.25
CA ARG A 251 -1.62 -1.35 14.55
C ARG A 251 -2.58 -0.18 14.42
N LYS A 252 -3.67 -0.38 13.67
CA LYS A 252 -4.73 0.63 13.51
C LYS A 252 -5.29 1.08 14.86
N THR A 253 -5.74 0.15 15.71
CA THR A 253 -6.36 0.46 17.01
C THR A 253 -5.46 1.29 17.92
N LEU A 254 -4.19 0.91 18.08
CA LEU A 254 -3.24 1.68 18.87
C LEU A 254 -2.91 3.04 18.21
N GLY A 255 -2.80 3.09 16.88
CA GLY A 255 -2.58 4.32 16.12
C GLY A 255 -3.73 5.32 16.25
N ASP A 256 -4.98 4.85 16.23
CA ASP A 256 -6.18 5.66 16.42
C ASP A 256 -6.27 6.22 17.86
N ILE A 257 -5.83 5.45 18.87
CA ILE A 257 -5.79 5.86 20.28
C ILE A 257 -4.68 6.89 20.55
N PHE A 258 -3.43 6.57 20.20
CA PHE A 258 -2.27 7.39 20.56
C PHE A 258 -1.94 8.49 19.54
N GLY A 259 -2.45 8.42 18.31
CA GLY A 259 -2.09 9.34 17.21
C GLY A 259 -2.50 10.80 17.39
N LEU A 260 -3.31 11.12 18.41
CA LEU A 260 -3.68 12.47 18.83
C LEU A 260 -3.03 12.90 20.17
N GLN A 261 -2.26 12.02 20.80
CA GLN A 261 -1.72 12.19 22.16
C GLN A 261 -0.19 12.08 22.23
N ALA A 262 0.39 11.26 21.35
CA ALA A 262 1.80 10.94 21.26
C ALA A 262 2.49 11.62 20.06
N MET A 263 3.82 11.69 20.09
CA MET A 263 4.63 11.93 18.90
C MET A 263 4.66 10.66 18.04
N MET A 264 4.28 10.77 16.79
CA MET A 264 4.20 9.67 15.83
C MET A 264 5.14 9.88 14.66
N LEU A 265 5.71 8.82 14.11
CA LEU A 265 6.30 8.88 12.77
C LEU A 265 5.17 9.11 11.74
N ASP A 266 5.34 10.10 10.86
CA ASP A 266 4.31 10.57 9.93
C ASP A 266 4.21 9.69 8.66
N PHE A 267 3.92 8.41 8.86
CA PHE A 267 3.56 7.46 7.80
C PHE A 267 2.28 6.74 8.20
N THR A 268 1.42 6.44 7.23
CA THR A 268 0.22 5.62 7.45
C THR A 268 0.58 4.15 7.69
N LEU A 269 -0.37 3.37 8.20
CA LEU A 269 -0.18 1.96 8.52
C LEU A 269 0.33 1.11 7.34
N ASP A 270 -0.11 1.38 6.11
CA ASP A 270 0.39 0.66 4.93
C ASP A 270 1.81 1.10 4.51
N GLU A 271 2.10 2.39 4.62
CA GLU A 271 3.44 2.92 4.37
C GLU A 271 4.44 2.34 5.37
N VAL A 272 4.10 2.32 6.67
CA VAL A 272 4.91 1.66 7.73
C VAL A 272 5.14 0.18 7.42
N ARG A 273 4.12 -0.55 6.98
CA ARG A 273 4.21 -1.97 6.59
C ARG A 273 5.18 -2.20 5.42
N ARG A 274 5.22 -1.27 4.47
CA ARG A 274 6.06 -1.33 3.26
C ARG A 274 7.46 -0.75 3.46
N LEU A 275 7.66 0.14 4.44
CA LEU A 275 8.95 0.69 4.86
C LEU A 275 9.76 -0.23 5.80
N ARG A 276 9.40 -1.53 5.86
CA ARG A 276 9.98 -2.47 6.82
C ARG A 276 11.50 -2.60 6.68
N ALA A 277 12.06 -2.61 5.46
CA ALA A 277 13.50 -2.73 5.26
C ALA A 277 14.25 -1.55 5.89
N PHE A 278 13.84 -0.32 5.60
CA PHE A 278 14.40 0.90 6.18
C PHE A 278 14.22 0.97 7.71
N LEU A 279 13.06 0.60 8.24
CA LEU A 279 12.79 0.63 9.69
C LEU A 279 13.55 -0.46 10.48
N SER A 280 13.77 -1.63 9.87
CA SER A 280 14.56 -2.71 10.46
C SER A 280 16.06 -2.41 10.42
N TRP A 281 16.56 -1.89 9.30
CA TRP A 281 17.94 -1.40 9.11
C TRP A 281 18.34 -0.35 10.15
N LEU A 282 17.45 0.59 10.48
CA LEU A 282 17.66 1.60 11.53
C LEU A 282 17.35 1.11 12.97
N ASN A 283 17.05 -0.19 13.16
CA ASN A 283 16.67 -0.81 14.44
C ASN A 283 15.53 -0.07 15.18
N LEU A 284 14.57 0.46 14.42
CA LEU A 284 13.43 1.22 14.96
C LEU A 284 12.23 0.35 15.35
N GLU A 285 12.29 -0.97 15.15
CA GLU A 285 11.18 -1.90 15.43
C GLU A 285 10.72 -1.86 16.90
N SER A 286 11.62 -1.53 17.82
CA SER A 286 11.32 -1.29 19.25
C SER A 286 10.32 -0.15 19.50
N ARG A 287 10.05 0.69 18.50
CA ARG A 287 9.13 1.84 18.55
C ARG A 287 7.77 1.56 17.89
N TYR A 288 7.55 0.38 17.33
CA TYR A 288 6.20 -0.03 16.92
C TYR A 288 5.26 0.03 18.12
N LEU A 289 4.02 0.49 17.93
CA LEU A 289 3.04 0.58 19.02
C LEU A 289 2.76 -0.78 19.65
N SER A 290 2.75 -1.87 18.87
CA SER A 290 2.62 -3.23 19.43
C SER A 290 3.82 -3.72 20.27
N ALA A 291 4.96 -3.04 20.21
CA ALA A 291 6.15 -3.34 21.01
C ALA A 291 6.39 -2.35 22.16
N SER A 292 5.85 -1.14 22.06
CA SER A 292 6.10 -0.02 22.99
C SER A 292 4.92 0.34 23.89
N VAL A 293 3.68 -0.01 23.52
CA VAL A 293 2.50 0.09 24.39
C VAL A 293 2.44 -1.14 25.30
N ARG A 294 2.22 -0.92 26.60
CA ARG A 294 1.90 -1.99 27.56
C ARG A 294 0.46 -1.88 28.01
N GLU A 295 -0.28 -2.99 28.02
CA GLU A 295 -1.63 -3.05 28.57
C GLU A 295 -1.63 -3.69 29.97
N ILE A 296 -2.14 -2.94 30.95
CA ILE A 296 -2.39 -3.40 32.33
C ILE A 296 -3.90 -3.58 32.48
N SER A 297 -4.40 -4.82 32.50
CA SER A 297 -5.82 -5.08 32.75
C SER A 297 -6.14 -5.22 34.24
N THR A 298 -7.37 -4.86 34.62
CA THR A 298 -7.91 -4.98 35.98
C THR A 298 -9.38 -5.42 35.93
N VAL A 299 -9.83 -6.18 36.93
CA VAL A 299 -11.23 -6.60 37.06
C VAL A 299 -11.90 -5.83 38.20
N ALA A 300 -12.94 -5.07 37.87
CA ALA A 300 -13.63 -4.18 38.80
C ALA A 300 -15.15 -4.19 38.58
N GLY A 301 -15.92 -4.35 39.65
CA GLY A 301 -17.38 -4.15 39.67
C GLY A 301 -18.26 -5.18 38.93
N GLY A 302 -17.68 -6.10 38.15
CA GLY A 302 -18.41 -7.14 37.44
C GLY A 302 -18.88 -8.30 38.34
N ARG A 303 -19.99 -8.95 37.95
CA ARG A 303 -20.33 -10.29 38.46
C ARG A 303 -19.35 -11.30 37.86
N MET A 304 -18.74 -12.12 38.70
CA MET A 304 -17.86 -13.22 38.31
C MET A 304 -18.65 -14.52 38.36
N ASP A 305 -18.93 -15.11 37.21
CA ASP A 305 -19.55 -16.44 37.12
C ASP A 305 -18.49 -17.49 36.72
N LYS A 306 -18.81 -18.77 36.93
CA LYS A 306 -18.03 -19.86 36.31
C LYS A 306 -18.21 -19.81 34.80
N LEU A 307 -17.17 -20.23 34.07
CA LEU A 307 -17.23 -20.52 32.64
C LEU A 307 -18.39 -21.48 32.33
N GLN A 308 -19.17 -21.18 31.29
CA GLN A 308 -20.33 -21.99 30.88
C GLN A 308 -19.96 -23.10 29.88
N SER A 309 -18.76 -23.02 29.28
CA SER A 309 -18.20 -23.97 28.31
C SER A 309 -17.11 -24.83 28.98
N PRO A 310 -17.39 -26.07 29.43
CA PRO A 310 -16.39 -26.92 30.09
C PRO A 310 -15.24 -27.30 29.15
N ASP A 311 -15.52 -27.36 27.84
CA ASP A 311 -14.53 -27.55 26.77
C ASP A 311 -13.48 -26.43 26.68
N ARG A 312 -13.70 -25.29 27.36
CA ARG A 312 -12.80 -24.13 27.41
C ARG A 312 -12.07 -23.97 28.75
N GLU A 313 -12.25 -24.89 29.71
CA GLU A 313 -11.47 -24.88 30.95
C GLU A 313 -9.98 -25.23 30.69
N LEU A 314 -9.09 -24.79 31.58
CA LEU A 314 -7.63 -24.85 31.38
C LEU A 314 -6.95 -25.99 32.15
N ASP A 315 -7.61 -26.53 33.18
CA ASP A 315 -7.21 -27.71 33.94
C ASP A 315 -7.10 -28.96 33.04
N GLN A 316 -8.10 -29.18 32.18
CA GLN A 316 -8.13 -30.21 31.14
C GLN A 316 -7.00 -30.08 30.10
N ARG A 317 -6.24 -28.97 30.11
CA ARG A 317 -5.11 -28.69 29.21
C ARG A 317 -3.77 -28.57 29.97
N ALA A 318 -3.75 -28.79 31.28
CA ALA A 318 -2.61 -28.51 32.14
C ALA A 318 -1.35 -29.32 31.77
N GLU A 319 -1.50 -30.62 31.45
CA GLU A 319 -0.39 -31.45 30.94
C GLU A 319 0.20 -30.84 29.65
N SER A 320 -0.65 -30.53 28.67
CA SER A 320 -0.24 -30.04 27.36
C SER A 320 0.48 -28.70 27.46
N LEU A 321 -0.05 -27.79 28.29
CA LEU A 321 0.57 -26.49 28.58
C LEU A 321 1.90 -26.66 29.34
N TYR A 322 1.99 -27.59 30.30
CA TYR A 322 3.24 -27.91 31.00
C TYR A 322 4.30 -28.48 30.06
N ARG A 323 3.95 -29.43 29.18
CA ARG A 323 4.85 -29.98 28.15
C ARG A 323 5.38 -28.90 27.20
N ILE A 324 4.53 -27.94 26.80
CA ILE A 324 4.94 -26.77 26.01
C ILE A 324 5.93 -25.91 26.81
N ALA A 325 5.67 -25.63 28.10
CA ALA A 325 6.58 -24.86 28.95
C ALA A 325 7.96 -25.53 29.07
N VAL A 326 8.01 -26.85 29.28
CA VAL A 326 9.26 -27.63 29.32
C VAL A 326 9.98 -27.59 27.97
N HIS A 327 9.30 -27.85 26.85
CA HIS A 327 9.89 -27.83 25.51
C HIS A 327 10.52 -26.46 25.17
N PHE A 328 9.82 -25.35 25.45
CA PHE A 328 10.37 -23.99 25.26
C PHE A 328 11.31 -23.53 26.40
N ASN A 329 11.66 -24.43 27.33
CA ASN A 329 12.58 -24.24 28.44
C ASN A 329 12.16 -23.05 29.32
N SER A 330 10.95 -23.08 29.85
CA SER A 330 10.38 -22.05 30.72
C SER A 330 11.24 -21.81 31.99
N PRO A 331 11.37 -20.55 32.47
CA PRO A 331 11.91 -20.27 33.79
C PRO A 331 11.13 -20.94 34.93
N ARG A 332 9.83 -21.20 34.74
CA ARG A 332 8.94 -21.86 35.72
C ARG A 332 9.03 -23.39 35.73
N THR A 333 9.86 -23.98 34.87
CA THR A 333 10.13 -25.43 34.83
C THR A 333 11.63 -25.74 35.01
N GLN A 334 12.35 -24.89 35.75
CA GLN A 334 13.72 -25.19 36.20
C GLN A 334 13.70 -26.18 37.37
N ASP A 335 14.83 -26.86 37.60
CA ASP A 335 15.03 -27.86 38.66
C ASP A 335 13.97 -29.00 38.67
N ASP A 336 13.47 -29.38 37.48
CA ASP A 336 12.35 -30.32 37.24
C ASP A 336 11.07 -29.98 38.03
N ASN A 337 10.91 -28.73 38.47
CA ASN A 337 9.82 -28.33 39.33
C ASN A 337 8.46 -28.38 38.59
N SER A 338 7.56 -29.16 39.16
CA SER A 338 6.20 -29.40 38.64
C SER A 338 5.13 -28.55 39.32
N ASP A 339 5.50 -27.58 40.16
CA ASP A 339 4.58 -26.55 40.68
C ASP A 339 3.79 -25.87 39.55
N LEU A 340 4.41 -25.64 38.38
CA LEU A 340 3.73 -25.11 37.20
C LEU A 340 2.60 -26.01 36.70
N TYR A 341 2.79 -27.34 36.70
CA TYR A 341 1.74 -28.28 36.32
C TYR A 341 0.56 -28.20 37.30
N TRP A 342 0.83 -28.18 38.62
CA TRP A 342 -0.21 -28.09 39.63
C TRP A 342 -0.95 -26.75 39.60
N LEU A 343 -0.25 -25.65 39.31
CA LEU A 343 -0.84 -24.32 39.15
C LEU A 343 -1.71 -24.20 37.89
N LEU A 344 -1.30 -24.83 36.78
CA LEU A 344 -2.11 -24.98 35.57
C LEU A 344 -3.35 -25.87 35.83
N ASN A 345 -3.18 -27.00 36.50
CA ASN A 345 -4.27 -27.92 36.86
C ASN A 345 -5.25 -27.30 37.87
N GLY A 346 -4.78 -26.39 38.74
CA GLY A 346 -5.60 -25.61 39.66
C GLY A 346 -6.24 -24.34 39.06
N THR A 347 -6.01 -24.04 37.77
CA THR A 347 -6.41 -22.79 37.13
C THR A 347 -7.92 -22.64 37.03
N LYS A 348 -8.45 -21.49 37.44
CA LYS A 348 -9.90 -21.20 37.42
C LYS A 348 -10.22 -20.12 36.41
N VAL A 349 -11.11 -20.45 35.46
CA VAL A 349 -11.62 -19.52 34.46
C VAL A 349 -12.97 -18.95 34.91
N TYR A 350 -13.13 -17.64 34.79
CA TYR A 350 -14.32 -16.89 35.17
C TYR A 350 -14.86 -16.04 34.02
N GLU A 351 -16.17 -16.05 33.83
CA GLU A 351 -16.85 -15.11 32.92
C GLU A 351 -17.18 -13.82 33.65
N THR A 352 -16.79 -12.68 33.09
CA THR A 352 -17.18 -11.37 33.62
C THR A 352 -17.19 -10.26 32.58
N ASP A 353 -18.07 -9.29 32.81
CA ASP A 353 -18.27 -8.08 32.00
C ASP A 353 -17.47 -6.88 32.55
N GLY A 354 -16.80 -7.07 33.70
CA GLY A 354 -16.08 -6.03 34.45
C GLY A 354 -14.56 -6.02 34.23
N ILE A 355 -14.08 -6.50 33.09
CA ILE A 355 -12.66 -6.40 32.71
C ILE A 355 -12.43 -5.03 32.05
N SER A 356 -11.47 -4.27 32.56
CA SER A 356 -11.02 -2.99 32.01
C SER A 356 -9.50 -3.00 31.88
N SER A 357 -8.90 -2.07 31.14
CA SER A 357 -7.44 -1.96 31.09
C SER A 357 -6.95 -0.52 30.92
N GLU A 358 -5.67 -0.32 31.20
CA GLU A 358 -4.95 0.90 30.86
C GLU A 358 -3.87 0.57 29.83
N LEU A 359 -3.85 1.30 28.72
CA LEU A 359 -2.76 1.30 27.76
C LEU A 359 -1.74 2.38 28.15
N HIS A 360 -0.50 1.97 28.42
CA HIS A 360 0.61 2.82 28.82
C HIS A 360 1.64 2.91 27.68
N LEU A 361 1.89 4.12 27.18
CA LEU A 361 2.97 4.44 26.23
C LEU A 361 3.91 5.46 26.87
N SER A 362 5.22 5.16 26.90
CA SER A 362 6.23 6.09 27.46
C SER A 362 6.87 6.93 26.34
N GLN A 363 6.85 8.26 26.48
CA GLN A 363 7.55 9.19 25.59
C GLN A 363 8.15 10.36 26.38
N ASP A 364 9.41 10.70 26.10
CA ASP A 364 10.21 11.73 26.79
C ASP A 364 10.14 11.64 28.32
N GLY A 365 10.10 10.41 28.85
CA GLY A 365 9.97 10.11 30.28
C GLY A 365 8.58 10.32 30.88
N HIS A 366 7.58 10.67 30.07
CA HIS A 366 6.19 10.84 30.47
C HIS A 366 5.36 9.63 30.05
N GLY A 367 4.54 9.10 30.97
CA GLY A 367 3.56 8.05 30.66
C GLY A 367 2.30 8.65 30.08
N ILE A 368 2.01 8.35 28.81
CA ILE A 368 0.72 8.60 28.18
C ILE A 368 -0.16 7.39 28.50
N VAL A 369 -1.23 7.62 29.27
CA VAL A 369 -2.13 6.56 29.75
C VAL A 369 -3.52 6.72 29.15
N HIS A 370 -4.03 5.67 28.51
CA HIS A 370 -5.38 5.61 27.97
C HIS A 370 -6.17 4.48 28.62
N ALA A 371 -7.20 4.83 29.40
CA ALA A 371 -8.09 3.87 30.04
C ALA A 371 -9.13 3.31 29.04
N GLN A 372 -9.19 2.00 28.92
CA GLN A 372 -10.19 1.24 28.18
C GLN A 372 -11.21 0.64 29.15
N ASN A 373 -12.48 1.03 28.99
CA ASN A 373 -13.58 0.57 29.85
C ASN A 373 -13.92 -0.92 29.68
N GLN A 374 -13.38 -1.57 28.65
CA GLN A 374 -13.53 -2.97 28.32
C GLN A 374 -12.17 -3.52 27.84
N SER A 375 -11.80 -4.71 28.28
CA SER A 375 -10.64 -5.48 27.76
C SER A 375 -11.00 -6.96 27.69
N GLU A 376 -10.32 -7.70 26.82
CA GLU A 376 -10.64 -9.10 26.51
C GLU A 376 -10.18 -10.10 27.57
N LEU A 377 -9.24 -9.71 28.46
CA LEU A 377 -8.56 -10.67 29.33
C LEU A 377 -7.95 -10.05 30.58
N HIS A 378 -8.10 -10.73 31.71
CA HIS A 378 -7.23 -10.55 32.87
C HIS A 378 -6.70 -11.89 33.37
N ILE A 379 -5.39 -12.00 33.53
CA ILE A 379 -4.73 -13.14 34.18
C ILE A 379 -4.16 -12.64 35.50
N ARG A 380 -4.44 -13.35 36.59
CA ARG A 380 -3.93 -13.06 37.92
C ARG A 380 -3.49 -14.34 38.62
N GLU A 381 -2.26 -14.32 39.10
CA GLU A 381 -1.72 -15.32 40.02
C GLU A 381 -1.97 -14.81 41.45
N ASP A 382 -2.64 -15.63 42.27
CA ASP A 382 -2.74 -15.47 43.73
C ASP A 382 -2.01 -16.63 44.42
N ASP A 383 -1.67 -16.48 45.70
CA ASP A 383 -0.78 -17.38 46.46
C ASP A 383 -1.08 -18.90 46.34
N ASP A 384 -2.34 -19.29 46.09
CA ASP A 384 -2.80 -20.68 45.93
C ASP A 384 -3.33 -21.05 44.51
N ALA A 385 -3.46 -20.10 43.56
CA ALA A 385 -4.10 -20.38 42.26
C ALA A 385 -3.89 -19.31 41.16
N LEU A 386 -3.76 -19.78 39.91
CA LEU A 386 -3.95 -18.95 38.72
C LEU A 386 -5.44 -18.74 38.43
N LYS A 387 -5.81 -17.50 38.13
CA LYS A 387 -7.18 -17.09 37.81
C LYS A 387 -7.18 -16.36 36.47
N VAL A 388 -8.06 -16.79 35.57
CA VAL A 388 -8.22 -16.23 34.24
C VAL A 388 -9.65 -15.69 34.13
N TYR A 389 -9.77 -14.43 33.74
CA TYR A 389 -11.05 -13.75 33.57
C TYR A 389 -11.24 -13.45 32.09
N VAL A 390 -12.32 -13.96 31.52
CA VAL A 390 -12.68 -13.86 30.10
C VAL A 390 -14.05 -13.19 29.93
N PRO A 391 -14.39 -12.69 28.73
CA PRO A 391 -15.67 -12.06 28.47
C PRO A 391 -16.81 -13.07 28.63
N ARG A 392 -17.99 -12.58 29.03
CA ARG A 392 -19.23 -13.36 29.03
C ARG A 392 -19.85 -13.49 27.64
N ASP A 393 -19.63 -12.50 26.79
CA ASP A 393 -20.11 -12.50 25.40
C ASP A 393 -19.42 -13.62 24.58
N PRO A 394 -20.16 -14.55 23.96
CA PRO A 394 -19.55 -15.70 23.29
C PRO A 394 -18.64 -15.37 22.10
N GLU A 395 -18.92 -14.28 21.36
CA GLU A 395 -18.10 -13.83 20.22
C GLU A 395 -16.76 -13.28 20.72
N THR A 396 -16.81 -12.33 21.66
CA THR A 396 -15.62 -11.71 22.27
C THR A 396 -14.81 -12.73 23.09
N GLN A 397 -15.48 -13.69 23.75
CA GLN A 397 -14.82 -14.81 24.42
C GLN A 397 -14.12 -15.74 23.42
N GLY A 398 -14.79 -16.09 22.31
CA GLY A 398 -14.18 -16.87 21.23
C GLY A 398 -12.93 -16.18 20.67
N PHE A 399 -13.03 -14.88 20.35
CA PHE A 399 -11.90 -14.09 19.88
C PHE A 399 -10.74 -14.06 20.90
N CYS A 400 -11.03 -13.91 22.19
CA CYS A 400 -10.03 -13.95 23.26
C CYS A 400 -9.25 -15.28 23.26
N TYR A 401 -9.92 -16.43 23.14
CA TYR A 401 -9.29 -17.76 23.10
C TYR A 401 -8.43 -18.00 21.86
N PHE A 402 -8.71 -17.34 20.72
CA PHE A 402 -7.86 -17.41 19.52
C PHE A 402 -6.72 -16.38 19.47
N SER A 403 -6.83 -15.24 20.17
CA SER A 403 -5.94 -14.09 19.93
C SER A 403 -5.15 -13.61 21.15
N THR A 404 -5.82 -13.34 22.27
CA THR A 404 -5.25 -12.62 23.42
C THR A 404 -4.83 -13.58 24.53
N LEU A 405 -5.66 -14.59 24.85
CA LEU A 405 -5.34 -15.62 25.84
C LEU A 405 -4.10 -16.45 25.47
N PRO A 406 -3.91 -16.99 24.25
CA PRO A 406 -2.73 -17.79 23.93
C PRO A 406 -1.41 -17.03 24.12
N ARG A 407 -1.40 -15.72 23.84
CA ARG A 407 -0.22 -14.87 23.95
C ARG A 407 0.09 -14.53 25.41
N ARG A 408 -0.91 -14.05 26.16
CA ARG A 408 -0.75 -13.63 27.56
C ARG A 408 -0.51 -14.83 28.50
N LEU A 409 -1.12 -15.98 28.22
CA LEU A 409 -0.87 -17.21 28.97
C LEU A 409 0.56 -17.72 28.73
N LEU A 410 1.04 -17.74 27.48
CA LEU A 410 2.44 -18.08 27.17
C LEU A 410 3.42 -17.06 27.75
N GLU A 411 3.12 -15.76 27.67
CA GLU A 411 3.91 -14.69 28.29
C GLU A 411 4.08 -14.95 29.80
N TRP A 412 2.98 -15.25 30.52
CA TRP A 412 3.00 -15.64 31.92
C TRP A 412 3.78 -16.94 32.18
N MET A 413 3.53 -18.00 31.39
CA MET A 413 4.27 -19.29 31.47
C MET A 413 5.77 -19.13 31.28
N MET A 414 6.21 -18.13 30.49
CA MET A 414 7.61 -17.84 30.21
C MET A 414 8.18 -16.68 31.05
N THR A 415 7.40 -16.13 31.99
CA THR A 415 7.84 -15.11 32.94
C THR A 415 8.44 -15.79 34.18
N ASP A 416 9.70 -15.47 34.45
CA ASP A 416 10.38 -15.85 35.69
C ASP A 416 9.71 -15.21 36.92
N PRO A 417 9.26 -15.97 37.92
CA PRO A 417 8.43 -15.46 39.01
C PRO A 417 9.20 -14.61 40.04
N VAL A 418 10.53 -14.63 40.03
CA VAL A 418 11.38 -13.91 40.99
C VAL A 418 11.94 -12.63 40.39
N THR A 419 12.42 -12.70 39.15
CA THR A 419 13.04 -11.58 38.43
C THR A 419 12.07 -10.82 37.53
N LEU A 420 10.87 -11.37 37.28
CA LEU A 420 9.87 -10.86 36.33
C LEU A 420 10.39 -10.72 34.89
N TYR A 421 11.47 -11.46 34.54
CA TYR A 421 12.01 -11.51 33.18
C TYR A 421 11.20 -12.47 32.30
N VAL A 422 10.73 -11.97 31.15
CA VAL A 422 9.99 -12.77 30.16
C VAL A 422 10.96 -13.38 29.14
N LYS A 423 11.11 -14.71 29.17
CA LYS A 423 11.89 -15.44 28.17
C LYS A 423 11.10 -15.54 26.85
N ARG A 424 11.69 -15.09 25.73
CA ARG A 424 11.03 -15.17 24.41
C ARG A 424 10.94 -16.63 23.92
N ALA A 425 9.72 -17.16 23.79
CA ALA A 425 9.44 -18.47 23.19
C ALA A 425 9.16 -18.43 21.67
N GLY A 426 9.06 -17.24 21.07
CA GLY A 426 8.84 -17.05 19.63
C GLY A 426 7.39 -17.29 19.17
N SER A 427 7.16 -17.13 17.86
CA SER A 427 5.82 -17.24 17.24
C SER A 427 5.28 -18.67 17.21
N LYS A 428 6.16 -19.68 17.10
CA LYS A 428 5.77 -21.09 17.03
C LYS A 428 5.12 -21.57 18.34
N ALA A 429 5.68 -21.18 19.48
CA ALA A 429 5.07 -21.45 20.79
C ALA A 429 3.65 -20.86 20.91
N VAL A 430 3.43 -19.63 20.42
CA VAL A 430 2.08 -19.02 20.40
C VAL A 430 1.12 -19.82 19.53
N GLN A 431 1.55 -20.31 18.36
CA GLN A 431 0.73 -21.14 17.47
C GLN A 431 0.30 -22.45 18.16
N ILE A 432 1.24 -23.13 18.82
CA ILE A 432 0.96 -24.41 19.51
C ILE A 432 0.02 -24.19 20.71
N VAL A 433 0.24 -23.13 21.53
CA VAL A 433 -0.70 -22.78 22.60
C VAL A 433 -2.08 -22.42 22.05
N THR A 434 -2.17 -21.69 20.93
CA THR A 434 -3.45 -21.39 20.28
C THR A 434 -4.16 -22.65 19.81
N ALA A 435 -3.41 -23.61 19.23
CA ALA A 435 -3.98 -24.89 18.79
C ALA A 435 -4.51 -25.70 19.98
N ILE A 436 -3.72 -25.89 21.04
CA ILE A 436 -4.14 -26.64 22.24
C ILE A 436 -5.33 -25.97 22.96
N LEU A 437 -5.38 -24.64 23.04
CA LEU A 437 -6.49 -23.92 23.67
C LEU A 437 -7.82 -24.01 22.91
N ASN A 438 -7.80 -24.30 21.60
CA ASN A 438 -9.00 -24.32 20.75
C ASN A 438 -9.31 -25.70 20.14
N ALA A 439 -8.44 -26.69 20.32
CA ALA A 439 -8.66 -28.05 19.84
C ALA A 439 -9.64 -28.84 20.74
N PRO A 440 -10.43 -29.78 20.17
CA PRO A 440 -11.10 -30.83 20.93
C PRO A 440 -10.07 -31.71 21.66
N PHE A 441 -10.39 -32.12 22.88
CA PHE A 441 -9.47 -32.88 23.75
C PHE A 441 -8.86 -34.12 23.08
N ILE A 442 -9.65 -34.86 22.29
CA ILE A 442 -9.20 -36.07 21.56
C ILE A 442 -8.08 -35.80 20.54
N ASN A 443 -7.94 -34.57 20.03
CA ASN A 443 -6.89 -34.20 19.07
C ASN A 443 -5.60 -33.69 19.73
N ILE A 444 -5.61 -33.42 21.04
CA ILE A 444 -4.49 -32.77 21.75
C ILE A 444 -3.18 -33.55 21.61
N ALA A 445 -3.21 -34.87 21.82
CA ALA A 445 -2.02 -35.72 21.72
C ALA A 445 -1.39 -35.68 20.31
N GLN A 446 -2.22 -35.77 19.27
CA GLN A 446 -1.78 -35.71 17.87
C GLN A 446 -1.20 -34.34 17.50
N ILE A 447 -1.72 -33.26 18.07
CA ILE A 447 -1.17 -31.90 17.89
C ILE A 447 0.20 -31.77 18.56
N LEU A 448 0.37 -32.29 19.77
CA LEU A 448 1.66 -32.27 20.47
C LEU A 448 2.71 -33.11 19.75
N GLU A 449 2.35 -34.29 19.26
CA GLU A 449 3.22 -35.18 18.48
C GLU A 449 3.63 -34.53 17.14
N ALA A 450 2.67 -34.04 16.36
CA ALA A 450 2.93 -33.39 15.07
C ALA A 450 3.78 -32.11 15.17
N GLU A 451 3.75 -31.43 16.33
CA GLU A 451 4.54 -30.24 16.62
C GLU A 451 5.86 -30.54 17.38
N GLY A 452 6.19 -31.82 17.60
CA GLY A 452 7.45 -32.23 18.24
C GLY A 452 7.56 -31.90 19.74
N ILE A 453 6.43 -31.73 20.43
CA ILE A 453 6.40 -31.44 21.87
C ILE A 453 6.61 -32.72 22.68
N VAL A 454 7.78 -32.82 23.29
CA VAL A 454 8.26 -33.97 24.09
C VAL A 454 7.23 -34.42 25.13
N ASP A 455 7.11 -35.74 25.34
CA ASP A 455 6.42 -36.30 26.49
C ASP A 455 7.22 -36.01 27.78
N VAL A 456 6.52 -35.57 28.83
CA VAL A 456 7.12 -35.27 30.13
C VAL A 456 6.37 -36.07 31.19
N ALA A 457 7.09 -36.76 32.07
CA ALA A 457 6.48 -37.49 33.17
C ALA A 457 5.85 -36.54 34.18
N ILE A 458 4.51 -36.53 34.26
CA ILE A 458 3.78 -35.83 35.33
C ILE A 458 4.10 -36.54 36.66
N PRO A 459 4.45 -35.82 37.75
CA PRO A 459 4.59 -36.46 39.05
C PRO A 459 3.24 -36.94 39.55
N ILE A 460 3.16 -38.22 39.88
CA ILE A 460 2.01 -38.77 40.58
C ILE A 460 2.04 -38.22 42.01
N GLU A 461 0.98 -37.49 42.39
CA GLU A 461 0.84 -36.91 43.73
C GLU A 461 0.92 -38.02 44.79
N SER A 462 1.85 -37.91 45.73
CA SER A 462 2.18 -38.98 46.68
C SER A 462 1.22 -39.09 47.88
N GLY A 463 -0.08 -39.05 47.57
CA GLY A 463 -1.12 -39.71 48.36
C GLY A 463 -2.12 -38.81 49.08
N THR A 464 -3.33 -38.72 48.54
CA THR A 464 -4.55 -38.66 49.36
C THR A 464 -5.58 -39.67 48.85
N ASN A 465 -6.16 -40.47 49.75
CA ASN A 465 -7.15 -41.50 49.41
C ASN A 465 -8.51 -40.88 49.04
N CYS A 466 -9.08 -41.24 47.89
CA CYS A 466 -10.46 -40.91 47.48
C CYS A 466 -11.17 -42.07 46.77
N ASP A 467 -11.18 -43.23 47.42
CA ASP A 467 -12.00 -44.38 47.05
C ASP A 467 -13.52 -44.06 47.00
N LYS A 468 -14.23 -44.72 46.07
CA LYS A 468 -15.71 -44.76 45.85
C LYS A 468 -16.32 -43.66 44.99
N LYS A 469 -16.63 -44.00 43.73
CA LYS A 469 -17.93 -44.62 43.37
C LYS A 469 -18.00 -44.95 41.87
N ASN A 470 -18.22 -46.23 41.55
CA ASN A 470 -19.09 -46.63 40.44
C ASN A 470 -19.59 -48.05 40.72
N ASN A 471 -20.91 -48.26 40.69
CA ASN A 471 -21.54 -49.56 40.90
C ASN A 471 -23.00 -49.49 40.44
N ILE A 472 -23.45 -50.48 39.65
CA ILE A 472 -24.84 -50.66 39.14
C ILE A 472 -25.22 -49.61 38.07
N SER A 473 -25.88 -49.93 36.94
CA SER A 473 -26.64 -51.13 36.57
C SER A 473 -26.26 -51.76 35.21
N GLN A 474 -26.41 -53.08 35.11
CA GLN A 474 -26.59 -53.81 33.84
C GLN A 474 -28.04 -53.71 33.35
N THR A 475 -28.26 -53.80 32.04
CA THR A 475 -29.44 -54.43 31.42
C THR A 475 -29.07 -54.98 30.03
N ASP A 476 -29.12 -56.30 29.92
CA ASP A 476 -29.64 -57.18 28.84
C ASP A 476 -30.54 -56.47 27.78
N ASP A 477 -30.70 -56.89 26.53
CA ASP A 477 -30.06 -57.94 25.69
C ASP A 477 -30.50 -57.74 24.21
N THR A 478 -29.72 -58.23 23.23
CA THR A 478 -30.15 -59.04 22.03
C THR A 478 -29.02 -59.14 20.97
N GLU A 479 -28.46 -60.36 20.81
CA GLU A 479 -28.60 -61.25 19.63
C GLU A 479 -29.00 -60.64 18.25
N GLU A 480 -28.50 -61.07 17.07
CA GLU A 480 -27.43 -62.02 16.69
C GLU A 480 -27.13 -61.88 15.15
N VAL A 481 -26.73 -62.96 14.44
CA VAL A 481 -26.70 -63.15 12.95
C VAL A 481 -25.47 -62.56 12.22
N GLU A 482 -24.77 -63.25 11.29
CA GLU A 482 -25.00 -64.54 10.57
C GLU A 482 -23.80 -65.54 10.70
N GLU A 483 -23.72 -66.61 9.89
CA GLU A 483 -22.87 -67.80 10.14
C GLU A 483 -21.76 -68.08 9.08
N SER A 484 -20.62 -68.63 9.56
CA SER A 484 -19.64 -69.49 8.85
C SER A 484 -18.63 -68.84 7.86
N GLY A 485 -17.47 -69.44 7.55
CA GLY A 485 -16.81 -70.60 8.17
C GLY A 485 -16.38 -71.73 7.20
N VAL A 486 -15.13 -71.72 6.73
CA VAL A 486 -14.50 -72.87 6.03
C VAL A 486 -13.05 -73.04 6.51
N ARG A 487 -12.64 -74.29 6.78
CA ARG A 487 -11.24 -74.72 6.97
C ARG A 487 -10.77 -75.52 5.75
N ASN A 488 -9.45 -75.55 5.52
CA ASN A 488 -8.61 -76.65 5.02
C ASN A 488 -7.25 -76.06 4.55
N GLU A 489 -6.09 -76.74 4.61
CA GLU A 489 -5.72 -78.00 5.29
C GLU A 489 -4.21 -77.98 5.63
N GLU A 490 -3.63 -79.11 6.04
CA GLU A 490 -2.33 -79.23 6.71
C GLU A 490 -1.08 -78.82 5.89
N GLY A 491 -0.02 -78.37 6.59
CA GLY A 491 1.31 -78.08 6.02
C GLY A 491 2.45 -78.27 7.04
N GLN A 492 3.20 -79.37 6.91
CA GLN A 492 4.44 -79.71 7.64
C GLN A 492 5.64 -78.88 7.11
N SER A 493 6.77 -78.66 7.80
CA SER A 493 7.24 -78.89 9.19
C SER A 493 8.62 -78.18 9.39
N HIS A 494 9.28 -78.37 10.55
CA HIS A 494 10.76 -78.42 10.80
C HIS A 494 11.73 -77.87 9.72
N ASP A 495 12.81 -77.11 9.98
CA ASP A 495 13.77 -76.95 11.10
C ASP A 495 14.81 -75.87 10.65
N ALA A 496 15.84 -75.37 11.36
CA ALA A 496 16.24 -75.23 12.78
C ALA A 496 17.60 -74.45 12.82
N ARG A 497 18.15 -74.18 14.03
CA ARG A 497 19.59 -73.89 14.34
C ARG A 497 20.19 -72.55 13.84
N ASP A 498 21.23 -71.98 14.49
CA ASP A 498 21.83 -72.16 15.83
C ASP A 498 22.63 -70.89 16.23
N SER A 499 23.11 -70.82 17.48
CA SER A 499 24.25 -69.99 18.02
C SER A 499 24.33 -68.48 17.67
N SER A 500 24.38 -67.48 18.58
CA SER A 500 25.07 -67.30 19.89
C SER A 500 26.57 -66.92 19.81
N GLU A 501 26.88 -65.66 20.20
CA GLU A 501 28.12 -65.11 20.81
C GLU A 501 27.88 -63.56 20.85
N GLU A 502 27.91 -62.81 21.96
CA GLU A 502 28.94 -62.59 23.01
C GLU A 502 30.23 -61.92 22.47
N ALA A 503 30.97 -61.06 23.19
CA ALA A 503 30.74 -60.14 24.32
C ALA A 503 32.06 -59.33 24.56
N ASP A 504 32.10 -58.43 25.54
CA ASP A 504 33.33 -57.76 26.09
C ASP A 504 34.15 -56.83 25.14
N GLU A 505 35.00 -55.90 25.60
CA GLU A 505 35.48 -55.55 26.97
C GLU A 505 35.88 -54.04 27.08
N SER A 506 35.88 -53.47 28.30
CA SER A 506 36.81 -52.43 28.87
C SER A 506 37.16 -51.09 28.13
N ALA A 507 37.63 -49.99 28.74
CA ALA A 507 37.53 -49.42 30.11
C ALA A 507 38.06 -47.94 30.19
N SER A 508 37.54 -47.16 31.14
CA SER A 508 38.17 -46.03 31.91
C SER A 508 38.96 -44.83 31.28
N GLN A 509 38.33 -43.65 31.31
CA GLN A 509 38.79 -42.33 31.86
C GLN A 509 40.15 -41.65 31.47
N LEU A 510 40.04 -40.41 30.91
CA LEU A 510 40.84 -39.15 31.15
C LEU A 510 42.38 -39.15 30.87
N PRO A 511 43.03 -38.03 30.43
CA PRO A 511 42.79 -36.65 30.89
C PRO A 511 42.96 -35.45 29.89
N THR A 512 42.71 -34.25 30.43
CA THR A 512 43.14 -32.84 30.16
C THR A 512 43.97 -32.41 28.93
N GLN A 513 43.67 -31.18 28.45
CA GLN A 513 44.34 -30.22 27.52
C GLN A 513 45.80 -30.44 27.04
N PRO A 514 46.16 -29.76 25.92
CA PRO A 514 47.31 -28.85 25.99
C PRO A 514 47.14 -27.43 25.40
N GLU A 515 48.06 -26.56 25.84
CA GLU A 515 48.23 -25.11 25.60
C GLU A 515 49.77 -24.83 25.62
N ILE A 516 50.40 -23.76 25.12
CA ILE A 516 49.94 -22.46 24.58
C ILE A 516 50.50 -22.32 23.12
N ARG A 517 51.19 -21.30 22.55
CA ARG A 517 51.78 -19.97 22.88
C ARG A 517 51.54 -19.03 21.67
N GLU A 518 51.30 -17.71 21.83
CA GLU A 518 52.18 -16.59 22.24
C GLU A 518 53.38 -16.28 21.33
N ASP A 519 53.41 -15.05 20.80
CA ASP A 519 54.55 -14.12 20.94
C ASP A 519 54.07 -12.65 20.79
N ASP A 520 54.84 -11.70 21.34
CA ASP A 520 54.43 -10.31 21.65
C ASP A 520 54.65 -9.26 20.54
N ILE A 521 54.00 -8.09 20.66
CA ILE A 521 54.69 -6.77 20.82
C ILE A 521 53.71 -5.61 21.10
N SER A 522 54.12 -4.70 21.99
CA SER A 522 53.33 -3.62 22.58
C SER A 522 53.24 -2.31 21.78
N SER A 523 52.17 -1.54 22.00
CA SER A 523 52.28 -0.13 22.45
C SER A 523 50.96 0.37 23.08
N ARG A 524 50.97 1.52 23.78
CA ARG A 524 49.96 1.87 24.81
C ARG A 524 49.70 3.37 24.93
N GLU A 525 48.60 3.85 24.36
CA GLU A 525 47.94 5.15 24.60
C GLU A 525 46.56 5.10 23.91
N GLY A 526 45.46 5.70 24.38
CA GLY A 526 45.18 6.39 25.64
C GLY A 526 43.65 6.55 25.81
N SER A 527 43.14 6.58 27.04
CA SER A 527 41.69 6.54 27.35
C SER A 527 40.85 7.65 26.70
N ILE A 528 39.64 7.33 26.21
CA ILE A 528 38.32 8.01 26.41
C ILE A 528 37.21 7.30 25.56
N ILE A 529 36.89 6.02 25.84
CA ILE A 529 35.59 5.42 25.45
C ILE A 529 35.16 4.40 26.52
N GLN A 530 34.48 4.85 27.58
CA GLN A 530 33.76 3.94 28.49
C GLN A 530 32.61 4.64 29.22
N GLN A 531 31.64 5.19 28.47
CA GLN A 531 30.45 5.83 29.08
C GLN A 531 29.17 5.84 28.22
N PHE A 532 28.97 4.82 27.38
CA PHE A 532 27.70 4.59 26.66
C PHE A 532 27.27 3.12 26.71
N ALA A 533 27.13 2.59 27.93
CA ALA A 533 26.52 1.28 28.22
C ALA A 533 25.48 1.41 29.35
N ASP A 534 24.72 2.52 29.33
CA ASP A 534 23.80 2.92 30.40
C ASP A 534 22.48 3.51 29.84
N ILE A 535 21.99 2.96 28.72
CA ILE A 535 20.57 3.09 28.38
C ILE A 535 19.84 2.09 29.28
N ARG A 536 19.26 2.61 30.36
CA ARG A 536 18.52 1.81 31.35
C ARG A 536 17.48 0.93 30.67
N SER A 537 17.39 -0.32 31.12
CA SER A 537 16.28 -1.23 30.82
C SER A 537 14.94 -0.52 31.04
N ALA A 538 13.95 -0.82 30.20
CA ALA A 538 12.59 -0.32 30.40
C ALA A 538 12.08 -0.77 31.78
N PRO A 539 11.42 0.11 32.56
CA PRO A 539 11.02 -0.17 33.94
C PRO A 539 10.20 -1.46 34.07
N THR A 540 10.40 -2.17 35.17
CA THR A 540 9.70 -3.43 35.46
C THR A 540 8.33 -3.12 36.10
N LEU A 541 7.48 -4.11 36.27
CA LEU A 541 6.10 -3.98 36.79
C LEU A 541 5.98 -3.35 38.20
N LEU A 542 7.11 -3.12 38.89
CA LEU A 542 7.19 -2.61 40.26
C LEU A 542 7.69 -1.15 40.37
N ASP A 543 8.09 -0.50 39.27
CA ASP A 543 8.61 0.89 39.28
C ASP A 543 7.49 1.97 39.39
N LEU A 544 6.22 1.56 39.53
CA LEU A 544 5.08 2.45 39.76
C LEU A 544 4.56 2.30 41.22
N PRO A 545 4.23 3.41 41.92
CA PRO A 545 3.97 3.38 43.35
C PRO A 545 2.67 2.65 43.70
N ILE A 546 2.79 1.55 44.45
CA ILE A 546 1.68 0.71 44.93
C ILE A 546 0.73 1.53 45.82
N ARG A 547 -0.42 1.95 45.28
CA ARG A 547 -1.41 2.75 46.01
C ARG A 547 -2.33 1.88 46.87
N GLN A 548 -1.83 1.42 48.02
CA GLN A 548 -2.63 0.61 48.95
C GLN A 548 -3.83 1.41 49.54
N ARG A 549 -5.02 0.80 49.42
CA ARG A 549 -6.29 1.05 50.16
C ARG A 549 -6.91 2.45 50.14
N SER A 550 -8.18 2.50 49.69
CA SER A 550 -9.39 3.02 50.41
C SER A 550 -10.30 3.89 49.53
N PRO A 551 -11.62 4.01 49.83
CA PRO A 551 -12.53 3.12 50.57
C PRO A 551 -13.76 2.71 49.71
N ALA A 552 -14.79 2.10 50.32
CA ALA A 552 -15.99 1.64 49.63
C ALA A 552 -17.15 2.67 49.61
N THR A 553 -17.91 2.66 48.50
CA THR A 553 -19.35 3.00 48.36
C THR A 553 -19.93 4.29 48.99
N SER A 554 -20.58 5.11 48.15
CA SER A 554 -21.97 5.57 48.39
C SER A 554 -22.62 6.16 47.13
N ASN A 555 -23.87 5.79 46.86
CA ASN A 555 -24.69 6.39 45.79
C ASN A 555 -25.48 7.59 46.33
N SER A 556 -25.60 8.66 45.55
CA SER A 556 -26.85 9.45 45.50
C SER A 556 -26.92 10.30 44.23
N SER A 557 -28.13 10.57 43.76
CA SER A 557 -28.41 11.42 42.60
C SER A 557 -29.37 12.54 42.98
N VAL A 558 -28.89 13.79 42.93
CA VAL A 558 -29.72 15.00 43.04
C VAL A 558 -29.15 16.06 42.09
N ALA A 559 -30.02 16.74 41.34
CA ALA A 559 -29.64 17.85 40.46
C ALA A 559 -29.93 19.20 41.13
N GLY A 560 -29.08 20.21 40.92
CA GLY A 560 -29.43 21.60 41.30
C GLY A 560 -28.30 22.63 41.35
N ARG A 561 -28.39 23.62 40.45
CA ARG A 561 -27.90 25.01 40.57
C ARG A 561 -26.43 25.28 40.94
N VAL A 562 -25.71 25.77 39.93
CA VAL A 562 -25.05 27.09 39.88
C VAL A 562 -25.04 27.91 41.19
N PHE A 563 -23.85 28.21 41.70
CA PHE A 563 -23.43 29.57 42.09
C PHE A 563 -21.90 29.64 42.25
N THR A 564 -21.25 30.60 41.56
CA THR A 564 -19.94 31.16 41.97
C THR A 564 -20.19 32.40 42.84
N PRO A 565 -19.28 32.76 43.77
CA PRO A 565 -18.34 33.84 43.44
C PRO A 565 -16.99 33.84 44.21
N THR A 566 -16.06 34.73 43.79
CA THR A 566 -14.94 35.37 44.55
C THR A 566 -13.94 34.49 45.33
N SER A 567 -12.60 34.56 45.18
CA SER A 567 -11.63 35.63 44.84
C SER A 567 -11.20 36.56 45.99
N SER A 568 -10.03 36.27 46.57
CA SER A 568 -9.13 37.13 47.39
C SER A 568 -7.77 36.40 47.48
N THR A 569 -6.62 36.91 47.02
CA THR A 569 -5.76 38.00 47.56
C THR A 569 -5.21 37.73 48.97
N THR A 570 -3.96 38.06 49.32
CA THR A 570 -2.86 38.74 48.58
C THR A 570 -1.83 37.71 48.05
N ASP A 571 -0.49 37.86 47.90
CA ASP A 571 0.50 38.93 48.16
C ASP A 571 1.77 38.74 47.28
N TYR A 572 2.69 39.71 47.25
CA TYR A 572 3.96 39.65 46.48
C TYR A 572 4.99 40.72 46.90
N PHE A 573 6.25 40.32 47.16
CA PHE A 573 7.44 41.19 47.33
C PHE A 573 8.69 40.38 46.90
N ASP A 574 9.79 40.95 46.36
CA ASP A 574 10.17 42.36 46.22
C ASP A 574 11.00 42.65 44.92
N GLN A 575 11.40 43.92 44.77
CA GLN A 575 12.29 44.64 43.83
C GLN A 575 13.51 43.87 43.22
N ASP A 576 14.08 44.26 42.06
CA ASP A 576 14.68 45.59 41.80
C ASP A 576 14.72 46.08 40.31
N ARG A 577 15.33 47.26 40.09
CA ARG A 577 15.20 48.23 38.97
C ARG A 577 15.83 47.88 37.62
N GLY A 578 15.33 48.53 36.58
CA GLY A 578 16.06 48.85 35.33
C GLY A 578 15.28 49.77 34.38
N THR A 579 15.71 51.03 34.20
CA THR A 579 14.92 52.06 33.46
C THR A 579 15.61 52.56 32.19
N SER A 580 14.91 52.53 31.05
CA SER A 580 15.01 53.56 29.98
C SER A 580 13.91 53.35 28.91
N GLY A 581 13.56 54.40 28.17
CA GLY A 581 12.68 54.30 27.00
C GLY A 581 12.40 55.64 26.33
N HIS A 582 12.17 55.67 25.01
CA HIS A 582 11.79 56.89 24.31
C HIS A 582 11.01 56.69 23.00
N ARG A 583 9.89 57.44 22.89
CA ARG A 583 9.34 58.12 21.71
C ARG A 583 8.90 57.30 20.48
N THR A 584 7.58 57.22 20.30
CA THR A 584 6.96 57.46 18.98
C THR A 584 6.98 58.97 18.65
N PRO A 585 6.72 59.38 17.39
CA PRO A 585 5.36 59.88 17.11
C PRO A 585 4.82 59.70 15.66
N LYS A 586 3.49 59.51 15.56
CA LYS A 586 2.51 60.16 14.65
C LYS A 586 2.89 60.41 13.16
N SER A 587 2.13 59.86 12.20
CA SER A 587 1.01 60.55 11.47
C SER A 587 1.49 61.40 10.26
N ASN A 588 0.80 61.60 9.12
CA ASN A 588 -0.58 61.35 8.65
C ASN A 588 -0.51 61.00 7.13
N ASN A 589 -1.30 60.07 6.58
CA ASN A 589 -2.59 60.25 5.88
C ASN A 589 -2.64 61.08 4.57
N PHE A 590 -3.71 60.80 3.81
CA PHE A 590 -4.26 61.45 2.59
C PHE A 590 -3.79 60.94 1.22
N SER A 591 -4.69 60.69 0.23
CA SER A 591 -6.16 60.44 0.28
C SER A 591 -6.79 60.12 -1.08
N ARG A 592 -7.85 59.29 -1.07
CA ARG A 592 -9.10 59.39 -1.90
C ARG A 592 -8.93 59.22 -3.43
N GLN A 593 -9.97 59.00 -4.25
CA GLN A 593 -11.46 58.88 -4.12
C GLN A 593 -11.92 57.91 -5.25
N SER A 594 -13.11 57.30 -5.38
CA SER A 594 -14.44 57.22 -4.70
C SER A 594 -15.04 55.85 -5.11
N GLY A 595 -16.02 55.18 -4.49
CA GLY A 595 -17.22 55.63 -3.77
C GLY A 595 -18.45 55.66 -4.71
N GLY A 596 -19.59 55.00 -4.46
CA GLY A 596 -19.97 54.03 -3.41
C GLY A 596 -21.50 54.02 -3.14
N LEU A 597 -21.99 52.99 -2.39
CA LEU A 597 -23.36 52.85 -1.83
C LEU A 597 -24.48 52.57 -2.88
N LEU A 598 -25.63 51.95 -2.57
CA LEU A 598 -26.31 51.48 -1.33
C LEU A 598 -26.55 49.94 -1.42
N ALA A 599 -26.56 49.12 -0.34
CA ALA A 599 -27.59 48.96 0.72
C ALA A 599 -29.02 48.71 0.14
N GLU A 600 -29.84 47.77 0.63
CA GLU A 600 -30.02 47.13 1.96
C GLU A 600 -30.72 45.75 1.70
N GLN A 601 -30.68 44.64 2.48
CA GLN A 601 -30.99 44.38 3.91
C GLN A 601 -30.45 43.00 4.34
N THR A 602 -30.38 42.74 5.65
CA THR A 602 -30.26 41.38 6.23
C THR A 602 -31.57 40.96 6.92
N PRO A 603 -31.81 39.66 7.07
CA PRO A 603 -31.92 39.14 8.44
C PRO A 603 -31.04 37.92 8.72
N SER A 604 -30.72 37.73 9.99
CA SER A 604 -29.89 36.63 10.51
C SER A 604 -30.66 35.30 10.59
N GLY A 605 -30.02 34.20 10.20
CA GLY A 605 -30.51 32.84 10.43
C GLY A 605 -29.39 31.81 10.41
N THR A 606 -28.83 31.48 11.58
CA THR A 606 -27.80 30.44 11.75
C THR A 606 -28.42 29.11 12.22
N PRO A 607 -28.35 28.03 11.43
CA PRO A 607 -28.50 26.66 11.93
C PRO A 607 -27.12 26.13 12.36
N ASN A 608 -27.01 25.67 13.60
CA ASN A 608 -25.85 24.87 14.01
C ASN A 608 -25.92 23.48 13.36
N TYR A 609 -24.82 23.00 12.78
CA TYR A 609 -24.56 21.58 12.58
C TYR A 609 -23.16 21.23 13.13
N PRO A 610 -22.98 20.06 13.76
CA PRO A 610 -21.78 19.75 14.53
C PRO A 610 -20.62 19.29 13.63
N ALA A 611 -19.39 19.41 14.16
CA ALA A 611 -18.24 18.71 13.59
C ALA A 611 -18.41 17.20 13.80
N PHE A 612 -18.46 16.43 12.72
CA PHE A 612 -18.60 14.98 12.78
C PHE A 612 -17.24 14.27 12.84
N VAL A 613 -17.18 13.23 13.67
CA VAL A 613 -16.03 12.33 13.83
C VAL A 613 -16.28 11.07 13.02
N PHE A 614 -15.30 10.61 12.25
CA PHE A 614 -15.42 9.41 11.44
C PHE A 614 -15.44 8.14 12.31
N GLY A 615 -16.53 7.37 12.20
CA GLY A 615 -16.63 6.01 12.73
C GLY A 615 -16.04 4.98 11.76
N SER A 616 -15.69 3.80 12.27
CA SER A 616 -15.32 2.67 11.41
C SER A 616 -16.54 2.06 10.70
N SER A 617 -16.32 1.44 9.55
CA SER A 617 -17.31 0.63 8.83
C SER A 617 -16.62 -0.53 8.09
N PRO A 618 -17.39 -1.54 7.62
CA PRO A 618 -16.82 -2.85 7.30
C PRO A 618 -15.93 -2.87 6.04
N GLY A 619 -15.03 -3.85 6.00
CA GLY A 619 -14.12 -4.05 4.87
C GLY A 619 -14.85 -4.51 3.61
N VAL A 620 -14.82 -3.66 2.57
CA VAL A 620 -15.18 -4.04 1.19
C VAL A 620 -13.91 -4.01 0.34
N PHE A 621 -13.64 -5.09 -0.39
CA PHE A 621 -12.46 -5.18 -1.25
C PHE A 621 -12.66 -4.36 -2.53
N SER A 622 -11.96 -3.23 -2.63
CA SER A 622 -11.90 -2.44 -3.86
C SER A 622 -10.89 -3.07 -4.84
N SER A 623 -11.34 -3.41 -6.05
CA SER A 623 -10.48 -3.93 -7.12
C SER A 623 -9.63 -2.82 -7.77
N SER A 624 -8.51 -2.47 -7.14
CA SER A 624 -7.37 -1.81 -7.77
C SER A 624 -6.11 -2.03 -6.92
N SER A 625 -4.98 -2.33 -7.57
CA SER A 625 -3.65 -2.53 -6.97
C SER A 625 -3.54 -3.49 -5.75
N PHE A 626 -3.44 -4.79 -6.02
CA PHE A 626 -2.69 -5.73 -5.17
C PHE A 626 -1.72 -6.55 -6.02
N GLN A 627 -0.43 -6.29 -5.90
CA GLN A 627 0.63 -7.16 -6.42
C GLN A 627 1.01 -8.19 -5.35
N PHE A 628 1.09 -9.46 -5.73
CA PHE A 628 1.72 -10.52 -4.97
C PHE A 628 2.46 -11.42 -5.95
N GLU A 629 3.75 -11.19 -6.11
CA GLU A 629 4.65 -12.13 -6.80
C GLU A 629 5.41 -12.92 -5.74
N GLY A 630 4.94 -14.14 -5.47
CA GLY A 630 5.71 -15.16 -4.78
C GLY A 630 6.52 -15.97 -5.81
N PRO A 631 7.75 -16.41 -5.51
CA PRO A 631 8.55 -17.21 -6.43
C PRO A 631 7.97 -18.63 -6.58
N GLY A 632 7.05 -18.80 -7.53
CA GLY A 632 6.40 -20.08 -7.83
C GLY A 632 5.16 -19.90 -8.69
N GLY A 633 5.33 -19.98 -10.02
CA GLY A 633 4.25 -19.84 -11.01
C GLY A 633 3.27 -21.03 -11.05
N ALA A 634 2.51 -21.22 -9.97
CA ALA A 634 1.52 -22.30 -9.83
C ALA A 634 0.09 -21.73 -9.86
N THR A 635 -0.42 -21.46 -11.07
CA THR A 635 -1.85 -21.18 -11.29
C THR A 635 -2.66 -22.39 -10.83
N LEU A 636 -3.66 -22.21 -9.94
CA LEU A 636 -4.61 -23.29 -9.66
C LEU A 636 -5.36 -23.66 -10.96
N PRO A 637 -5.54 -24.96 -11.29
CA PRO A 637 -6.26 -25.35 -12.49
C PRO A 637 -7.73 -24.92 -12.43
N SER A 638 -8.12 -23.97 -13.28
CA SER A 638 -9.52 -23.80 -13.67
C SER A 638 -10.03 -25.08 -14.33
N THR A 639 -11.28 -25.46 -14.09
CA THR A 639 -11.90 -26.54 -14.86
C THR A 639 -12.17 -26.06 -16.29
N ILE A 640 -12.00 -26.96 -17.26
CA ILE A 640 -12.17 -26.66 -18.70
C ILE A 640 -13.58 -26.08 -19.00
N GLU A 641 -14.58 -26.44 -18.20
CA GLU A 641 -15.95 -25.93 -18.30
C GLU A 641 -16.09 -24.46 -17.87
N ASP A 642 -15.33 -24.03 -16.85
CA ASP A 642 -15.30 -22.65 -16.34
C ASP A 642 -14.65 -21.69 -17.37
N GLU A 643 -13.51 -22.08 -17.96
CA GLU A 643 -12.87 -21.29 -19.02
C GLU A 643 -13.75 -21.18 -20.27
N LYS A 644 -14.44 -22.27 -20.64
CA LYS A 644 -15.38 -22.28 -21.76
C LYS A 644 -16.61 -21.41 -21.50
N TYR A 645 -17.14 -21.40 -20.27
CA TYR A 645 -18.22 -20.51 -19.87
C TYR A 645 -17.78 -19.04 -19.91
N TYR A 646 -16.61 -18.73 -19.34
CA TYR A 646 -16.07 -17.38 -19.32
C TYR A 646 -15.73 -16.85 -20.72
N LEU A 647 -15.20 -17.69 -21.62
CA LEU A 647 -15.03 -17.34 -23.03
C LEU A 647 -16.36 -16.92 -23.70
N GLY A 648 -17.46 -17.61 -23.40
CA GLY A 648 -18.79 -17.24 -23.89
C GLY A 648 -19.30 -15.90 -23.35
N LEU A 649 -18.88 -15.48 -22.15
CA LEU A 649 -19.14 -14.13 -21.64
C LEU A 649 -18.29 -13.08 -22.37
N VAL A 650 -17.03 -13.39 -22.69
CA VAL A 650 -16.17 -12.51 -23.51
C VAL A 650 -16.76 -12.31 -24.92
N ASP A 651 -17.19 -13.40 -25.57
CA ASP A 651 -17.89 -13.34 -26.87
C ASP A 651 -19.15 -12.45 -26.79
N ASN A 652 -19.97 -12.62 -25.75
CA ASN A 652 -21.18 -11.83 -25.52
C ASN A 652 -20.87 -10.33 -25.29
N VAL A 653 -19.82 -10.01 -24.53
CA VAL A 653 -19.35 -8.62 -24.33
C VAL A 653 -18.98 -7.98 -25.67
N ILE A 654 -18.10 -8.62 -26.45
CA ILE A 654 -17.62 -8.10 -27.73
C ILE A 654 -18.80 -7.93 -28.70
N ALA A 655 -19.67 -8.94 -28.80
CA ALA A 655 -20.85 -8.93 -29.66
C ALA A 655 -21.96 -7.95 -29.22
N THR A 656 -21.91 -7.41 -27.99
CA THR A 656 -22.88 -6.43 -27.48
C THR A 656 -22.34 -5.00 -27.55
N ALA A 657 -21.07 -4.79 -27.19
CA ALA A 657 -20.40 -3.50 -27.26
C ALA A 657 -20.32 -2.98 -28.70
N SER A 658 -19.93 -3.84 -29.65
CA SER A 658 -19.83 -3.52 -31.09
C SER A 658 -21.14 -3.16 -31.80
N LYS A 659 -22.28 -3.18 -31.09
CA LYS A 659 -23.63 -2.85 -31.62
C LYS A 659 -24.29 -1.66 -30.93
N ARG A 660 -23.64 -1.03 -29.95
CA ARG A 660 -24.23 0.07 -29.15
C ARG A 660 -23.53 1.39 -29.44
N THR A 661 -24.22 2.49 -29.19
CA THR A 661 -23.64 3.83 -29.07
C THR A 661 -23.45 4.19 -27.59
N LEU A 662 -22.77 5.30 -27.30
CA LEU A 662 -22.70 5.80 -25.93
C LEU A 662 -24.09 6.31 -25.49
N PRO A 663 -24.47 6.19 -24.20
CA PRO A 663 -25.81 6.53 -23.73
C PRO A 663 -26.00 8.05 -23.58
N SER A 664 -27.18 8.54 -23.99
CA SER A 664 -27.59 9.94 -23.81
C SER A 664 -28.03 10.24 -22.39
N ARG A 665 -27.95 11.52 -22.00
CA ARG A 665 -28.29 11.98 -20.64
C ARG A 665 -29.74 11.70 -20.22
N ASP A 666 -30.69 11.66 -21.15
CA ASP A 666 -32.13 11.75 -20.84
C ASP A 666 -32.82 10.38 -20.55
N ALA A 667 -32.05 9.28 -20.49
CA ALA A 667 -32.56 7.92 -20.29
C ALA A 667 -32.88 7.57 -18.81
N TYR A 668 -33.88 8.24 -18.23
CA TYR A 668 -34.36 8.00 -16.85
C TYR A 668 -35.71 7.27 -16.80
N ASP A 669 -35.80 6.19 -16.02
CA ASP A 669 -37.07 5.54 -15.62
C ASP A 669 -37.08 5.23 -14.11
N THR A 670 -38.27 5.23 -13.49
CA THR A 670 -38.51 5.41 -12.05
C THR A 670 -39.34 4.31 -11.40
N SER A 671 -38.72 3.17 -11.10
CA SER A 671 -39.16 2.14 -10.12
C SER A 671 -37.97 1.20 -9.78
N GLY A 672 -37.93 0.42 -8.69
CA GLY A 672 -38.72 0.44 -7.45
C GLY A 672 -38.28 -0.64 -6.44
N LEU A 673 -37.98 -0.25 -5.19
CA LEU A 673 -37.78 -1.06 -3.95
C LEU A 673 -36.71 -2.18 -3.88
N PHE A 674 -36.44 -2.64 -2.65
CA PHE A 674 -35.32 -3.50 -2.21
C PHE A 674 -35.59 -5.02 -2.26
N SER A 675 -34.57 -5.79 -2.64
CA SER A 675 -34.35 -7.24 -2.38
C SER A 675 -33.03 -7.67 -3.04
N SER A 676 -32.13 -8.52 -2.51
CA SER A 676 -31.98 -9.20 -1.20
C SER A 676 -30.49 -9.46 -0.94
N LEU A 677 -30.10 -9.77 0.30
CA LEU A 677 -28.81 -10.42 0.61
C LEU A 677 -28.97 -11.95 0.61
N PRO A 678 -28.04 -12.73 0.03
CA PRO A 678 -27.84 -14.14 0.35
C PRO A 678 -26.98 -14.33 1.62
N GLU A 679 -27.06 -15.51 2.21
CA GLU A 679 -26.45 -15.83 3.52
C GLU A 679 -24.99 -16.32 3.44
N ILE A 680 -24.38 -16.55 4.61
CA ILE A 680 -22.98 -16.94 4.78
C ILE A 680 -22.87 -18.48 4.81
N GLU A 681 -21.98 -19.05 4.00
CA GLU A 681 -21.41 -20.38 4.23
C GLU A 681 -20.02 -20.51 3.56
N ASP A 682 -19.15 -21.29 4.23
CA ASP A 682 -17.74 -21.64 4.00
C ASP A 682 -16.72 -20.59 3.46
N GLU A 683 -15.66 -20.38 4.26
CA GLU A 683 -14.89 -19.13 4.29
C GLU A 683 -13.55 -19.11 3.54
N THR A 684 -12.95 -20.25 3.16
CA THR A 684 -11.54 -20.28 2.69
C THR A 684 -11.36 -20.69 1.23
N VAL A 685 -11.93 -21.82 0.79
CA VAL A 685 -11.84 -22.28 -0.61
C VAL A 685 -12.65 -21.35 -1.55
N GLU A 686 -13.79 -20.87 -1.08
CA GLU A 686 -14.73 -20.11 -1.92
C GLU A 686 -14.31 -18.65 -2.09
N ARG A 687 -13.58 -18.06 -1.14
CA ARG A 687 -13.03 -16.69 -1.27
C ARG A 687 -12.12 -16.55 -2.50
N SER A 688 -11.27 -17.53 -2.78
CA SER A 688 -10.38 -17.51 -3.95
C SER A 688 -11.14 -17.58 -5.26
N LYS A 689 -12.21 -18.39 -5.34
CA LYS A 689 -13.08 -18.45 -6.52
C LYS A 689 -13.87 -17.16 -6.71
N ARG A 690 -14.45 -16.61 -5.64
CA ARG A 690 -15.18 -15.33 -5.66
C ARG A 690 -14.26 -14.20 -6.14
N LEU A 691 -13.06 -14.07 -5.58
CA LEU A 691 -12.07 -13.06 -6.00
C LEU A 691 -11.67 -13.19 -7.49
N LEU A 692 -11.45 -14.41 -7.99
CA LEU A 692 -11.16 -14.64 -9.42
C LEU A 692 -12.37 -14.32 -10.30
N SER A 693 -13.59 -14.59 -9.83
CA SER A 693 -14.83 -14.22 -10.51
C SER A 693 -15.00 -12.69 -10.55
N ASP A 694 -14.79 -12.00 -9.44
CA ASP A 694 -14.89 -10.53 -9.34
C ASP A 694 -13.87 -9.84 -10.27
N MET A 695 -12.63 -10.32 -10.32
CA MET A 695 -11.61 -9.82 -11.27
C MET A 695 -12.01 -10.07 -12.74
N ARG A 696 -12.58 -11.24 -13.04
CA ARG A 696 -13.11 -11.57 -14.38
C ARG A 696 -14.30 -10.68 -14.76
N ILE A 697 -15.22 -10.38 -13.84
CA ILE A 697 -16.33 -9.43 -14.05
C ILE A 697 -15.82 -8.00 -14.23
N GLY A 698 -14.77 -7.60 -13.52
CA GLY A 698 -14.03 -6.36 -13.76
C GLY A 698 -13.57 -6.26 -15.22
N ALA A 699 -12.72 -7.20 -15.63
CA ALA A 699 -12.13 -7.29 -16.96
C ALA A 699 -13.17 -7.33 -18.10
N LEU A 700 -14.31 -8.01 -17.91
CA LEU A 700 -15.41 -8.03 -18.89
C LEU A 700 -16.06 -6.66 -19.07
N GLY A 701 -16.23 -5.88 -18.01
CA GLY A 701 -16.76 -4.51 -18.12
C GLY A 701 -15.75 -3.52 -18.73
N GLU A 702 -14.46 -3.66 -18.44
CA GLU A 702 -13.41 -2.88 -19.11
C GLU A 702 -13.36 -3.19 -20.61
N LEU A 703 -13.39 -4.47 -20.98
CA LEU A 703 -13.50 -4.90 -22.37
C LEU A 703 -14.74 -4.32 -23.05
N TYR A 704 -15.88 -4.28 -22.34
CA TYR A 704 -17.11 -3.70 -22.86
C TYR A 704 -16.94 -2.21 -23.23
N VAL A 705 -16.30 -1.42 -22.36
CA VAL A 705 -16.04 0.00 -22.64
C VAL A 705 -14.97 0.15 -23.73
N PHE A 706 -13.93 -0.69 -23.74
CA PHE A 706 -12.90 -0.69 -24.78
C PHE A 706 -13.46 -0.99 -26.17
N GLU A 707 -14.25 -2.06 -26.33
CA GLU A 707 -14.89 -2.44 -27.60
C GLU A 707 -15.90 -1.38 -28.06
N LEU A 708 -16.61 -0.74 -27.13
CA LEU A 708 -17.55 0.35 -27.43
C LEU A 708 -16.83 1.60 -27.99
N LEU A 709 -15.72 2.01 -27.36
CA LEU A 709 -14.88 3.13 -27.82
C LEU A 709 -14.15 2.80 -29.14
N GLN A 710 -13.72 1.55 -29.32
CA GLN A 710 -13.15 1.06 -30.59
C GLN A 710 -14.20 1.01 -31.72
N GLY A 711 -15.47 0.73 -31.40
CA GLY A 711 -16.59 0.65 -32.34
C GLY A 711 -17.26 1.99 -32.69
N MET A 712 -16.81 3.12 -32.13
CA MET A 712 -17.44 4.42 -32.37
C MET A 712 -17.45 4.82 -33.86
N THR A 713 -18.49 5.55 -34.25
CA THR A 713 -18.63 6.15 -35.59
C THR A 713 -18.98 7.63 -35.44
N PRO A 714 -18.11 8.57 -35.88
CA PRO A 714 -16.77 8.36 -36.44
C PRO A 714 -15.81 7.72 -35.43
N SER A 715 -14.83 6.97 -35.93
CA SER A 715 -13.88 6.23 -35.09
C SER A 715 -12.87 7.13 -34.38
N LEU A 716 -12.52 6.75 -33.15
CA LEU A 716 -11.58 7.50 -32.32
C LEU A 716 -10.15 7.42 -32.91
N PRO A 717 -9.54 8.55 -33.31
CA PRO A 717 -8.23 8.54 -33.96
C PRO A 717 -7.14 7.90 -33.11
N ARG A 718 -6.48 6.88 -33.67
CA ARG A 718 -5.44 6.02 -33.04
C ARG A 718 -5.88 5.24 -31.80
N PHE A 719 -7.18 5.16 -31.47
CA PHE A 719 -7.64 4.34 -30.34
C PHE A 719 -7.35 2.85 -30.61
N GLY A 720 -6.77 2.18 -29.62
CA GLY A 720 -6.15 0.87 -29.77
C GLY A 720 -5.72 0.31 -28.40
N ARG A 721 -5.19 -0.92 -28.37
CA ARG A 721 -4.95 -1.73 -27.15
C ARG A 721 -4.11 -1.03 -26.07
N ASP A 722 -3.29 -0.07 -26.46
CA ASP A 722 -2.37 0.68 -25.59
C ASP A 722 -3.13 1.69 -24.71
N HIS A 723 -4.32 2.10 -25.13
CA HIS A 723 -5.22 3.02 -24.44
C HIS A 723 -6.04 2.36 -23.31
N TRP A 724 -5.75 1.10 -22.98
CA TRP A 724 -6.35 0.33 -21.87
C TRP A 724 -5.26 0.01 -20.82
N PRO A 725 -4.67 0.99 -20.11
CA PRO A 725 -3.55 0.78 -19.19
C PRO A 725 -3.93 0.11 -17.85
N SER A 726 -4.77 -0.93 -17.89
CA SER A 726 -5.11 -1.75 -16.71
C SER A 726 -4.37 -3.08 -16.69
N HIS A 727 -4.20 -3.63 -15.47
CA HIS A 727 -3.71 -4.99 -15.27
C HIS A 727 -4.78 -6.07 -15.47
N MET A 728 -6.08 -5.73 -15.44
CA MET A 728 -7.18 -6.69 -15.60
C MET A 728 -7.28 -7.25 -17.02
N ARG A 729 -6.78 -6.51 -18.04
CA ARG A 729 -6.75 -6.96 -19.44
C ARG A 729 -6.15 -8.37 -19.63
N ARG A 730 -5.26 -8.80 -18.72
CA ARG A 730 -4.66 -10.16 -18.70
C ARG A 730 -5.69 -11.29 -18.68
N PHE A 731 -6.87 -11.06 -18.09
CA PHE A 731 -7.92 -12.09 -18.01
C PHE A 731 -8.64 -12.31 -19.34
N ILE A 732 -8.55 -11.38 -20.30
CA ILE A 732 -9.23 -11.49 -21.61
C ILE A 732 -8.44 -12.32 -22.63
N LYS A 733 -7.19 -12.71 -22.31
CA LYS A 733 -6.32 -13.53 -23.16
C LYS A 733 -6.88 -14.92 -23.53
N VAL A 734 -7.94 -15.38 -22.86
CA VAL A 734 -8.72 -16.58 -23.22
C VAL A 734 -9.36 -16.48 -24.61
N HIS A 735 -9.69 -15.27 -25.08
CA HIS A 735 -10.38 -15.06 -26.35
C HIS A 735 -9.41 -14.78 -27.52
N PRO A 736 -9.58 -15.40 -28.70
CA PRO A 736 -8.62 -15.31 -29.81
C PRO A 736 -8.27 -13.90 -30.31
N LYS A 737 -9.15 -12.89 -30.19
CA LYS A 737 -8.84 -11.47 -30.55
C LYS A 737 -7.78 -10.84 -29.62
N TYR A 738 -7.49 -11.46 -28.47
CA TYR A 738 -6.67 -10.89 -27.40
C TYR A 738 -5.63 -11.87 -26.81
N SER A 739 -5.43 -13.05 -27.39
CA SER A 739 -4.46 -14.04 -26.89
C SER A 739 -3.00 -13.55 -26.93
N ASP A 740 -2.69 -12.65 -27.85
CA ASP A 740 -1.40 -11.96 -28.03
C ASP A 740 -1.26 -10.68 -27.17
N MET A 741 -2.29 -10.28 -26.42
CA MET A 741 -2.26 -9.07 -25.58
C MET A 741 -1.20 -9.21 -24.48
N GLN A 742 -0.32 -8.22 -24.38
CA GLN A 742 0.73 -8.20 -23.35
C GLN A 742 0.17 -7.78 -21.98
N PRO A 743 0.77 -8.24 -20.86
CA PRO A 743 0.47 -7.70 -19.54
C PRO A 743 0.81 -6.20 -19.46
N TRP A 744 0.07 -5.46 -18.62
CA TRP A 744 0.49 -4.10 -18.24
C TRP A 744 1.51 -4.16 -17.12
N THR A 745 2.61 -3.43 -17.28
CA THR A 745 3.72 -3.32 -16.31
C THR A 745 3.88 -1.91 -15.73
N GLY A 746 3.38 -0.87 -16.42
CA GLY A 746 3.43 0.52 -15.97
C GLY A 746 2.44 0.85 -14.84
N GLN A 747 2.45 2.11 -14.39
CA GLN A 747 1.54 2.57 -13.34
C GLN A 747 0.11 2.75 -13.87
N GLU A 748 -0.83 1.96 -13.35
CA GLU A 748 -2.27 2.12 -13.57
C GLU A 748 -2.74 3.49 -13.03
N THR A 749 -3.38 4.30 -13.89
CA THR A 749 -3.87 5.66 -13.57
C THR A 749 -5.39 5.77 -13.68
N ALA A 750 -5.96 5.23 -14.75
CA ALA A 750 -7.37 4.86 -14.90
C ALA A 750 -7.42 3.65 -15.85
N ASP A 751 -8.51 2.88 -15.88
CA ASP A 751 -8.56 1.64 -16.65
C ASP A 751 -8.44 1.88 -18.17
N ILE A 752 -9.06 2.96 -18.67
CA ILE A 752 -8.93 3.42 -20.06
C ILE A 752 -8.47 4.89 -20.07
N VAL A 753 -7.46 5.20 -20.87
CA VAL A 753 -6.84 6.53 -20.97
C VAL A 753 -6.75 6.95 -22.44
N TYR A 754 -7.32 8.11 -22.79
CA TYR A 754 -7.36 8.58 -24.19
C TYR A 754 -7.17 10.10 -24.32
N ARG A 755 -6.16 10.55 -25.07
CA ARG A 755 -5.94 11.97 -25.41
C ARG A 755 -6.69 12.32 -26.70
N ASP A 756 -7.85 12.98 -26.58
CA ASP A 756 -8.74 13.29 -27.70
C ASP A 756 -8.25 14.50 -28.54
N GLN A 757 -7.14 14.31 -29.25
CA GLN A 757 -6.47 15.35 -30.04
C GLN A 757 -7.33 15.94 -31.19
N LYS A 758 -8.45 15.28 -31.54
CA LYS A 758 -9.36 15.66 -32.64
C LYS A 758 -10.76 16.06 -32.16
N CYS A 759 -10.99 16.06 -30.84
CA CYS A 759 -12.25 16.39 -30.19
C CYS A 759 -13.41 15.46 -30.62
N VAL A 760 -13.13 14.20 -30.99
CA VAL A 760 -14.13 13.26 -31.53
C VAL A 760 -15.01 12.69 -30.41
N LEU A 761 -14.39 12.17 -29.34
CA LEU A 761 -15.09 11.72 -28.16
C LEU A 761 -15.77 12.91 -27.45
N THR A 762 -15.08 14.05 -27.44
CA THR A 762 -15.56 15.31 -26.85
C THR A 762 -16.83 15.82 -27.53
N LYS A 763 -16.87 15.87 -28.87
CA LYS A 763 -18.06 16.28 -29.62
C LYS A 763 -19.22 15.33 -29.40
N HIS A 764 -18.98 14.03 -29.49
CA HIS A 764 -20.05 13.04 -29.28
C HIS A 764 -20.64 13.11 -27.87
N LEU A 765 -19.81 13.33 -26.83
CA LEU A 765 -20.31 13.52 -25.46
C LEU A 765 -21.06 14.85 -25.26
N VAL A 766 -20.77 15.90 -26.04
CA VAL A 766 -21.58 17.13 -26.05
C VAL A 766 -22.91 16.90 -26.80
N GLU A 767 -22.88 16.23 -27.96
CA GLU A 767 -24.06 15.85 -28.75
C GLU A 767 -25.06 15.01 -27.91
N GLU A 768 -24.56 14.06 -27.12
CA GLU A 768 -25.34 13.21 -26.20
C GLU A 768 -25.69 13.90 -24.85
N ARG A 769 -25.38 15.20 -24.70
CA ARG A 769 -25.63 16.05 -23.50
C ARG A 769 -24.90 15.63 -22.22
N CYS A 770 -23.88 14.79 -22.35
CA CYS A 770 -23.02 14.33 -21.26
C CYS A 770 -21.88 15.32 -20.91
N LEU A 771 -21.59 16.27 -21.81
CA LEU A 771 -20.71 17.42 -21.58
C LEU A 771 -21.38 18.72 -22.05
N PRO A 772 -21.09 19.88 -21.42
CA PRO A 772 -21.54 21.19 -21.90
C PRO A 772 -20.71 21.72 -23.09
N ASP A 773 -21.34 22.53 -23.94
CA ASP A 773 -20.81 23.07 -25.20
C ASP A 773 -19.42 23.75 -25.10
N ASN A 774 -19.05 24.27 -23.91
CA ASN A 774 -17.76 24.91 -23.67
C ASN A 774 -16.55 23.96 -23.75
N TRP A 775 -16.78 22.65 -23.92
CA TRP A 775 -15.76 21.66 -24.23
C TRP A 775 -15.50 21.44 -25.73
N LEU A 776 -16.33 21.95 -26.65
CA LEU A 776 -16.23 21.64 -28.08
C LEU A 776 -14.87 22.01 -28.73
N ASP A 777 -14.23 23.07 -28.25
CA ASP A 777 -12.91 23.54 -28.70
C ASP A 777 -11.73 22.98 -27.87
N LYS A 778 -12.01 22.11 -26.89
CA LYS A 778 -11.00 21.51 -26.00
C LYS A 778 -10.51 20.17 -26.53
N LYS A 779 -9.25 19.82 -26.23
CA LYS A 779 -8.61 18.54 -26.57
C LYS A 779 -8.22 17.80 -25.28
N PRO A 780 -9.18 17.20 -24.57
CA PRO A 780 -8.94 16.67 -23.23
C PRO A 780 -8.13 15.37 -23.23
N LEU A 781 -7.48 15.13 -22.09
CA LEU A 781 -7.12 13.78 -21.66
C LEU A 781 -8.31 13.16 -20.92
N TYR A 782 -8.86 12.08 -21.45
CA TYR A 782 -9.86 11.26 -20.77
C TYR A 782 -9.18 10.25 -19.86
N LEU A 783 -9.61 10.22 -18.60
CA LEU A 783 -9.32 9.19 -17.61
C LEU A 783 -10.64 8.49 -17.29
N ILE A 784 -10.82 7.28 -17.80
CA ILE A 784 -12.08 6.53 -17.72
C ILE A 784 -11.89 5.35 -16.77
N GLU A 785 -12.56 5.44 -15.63
CA GLU A 785 -12.64 4.42 -14.59
C GLU A 785 -13.86 3.53 -14.83
N VAL A 786 -13.70 2.21 -14.81
CA VAL A 786 -14.74 1.25 -15.16
C VAL A 786 -15.22 0.49 -13.92
N LYS A 787 -16.51 0.56 -13.62
CA LYS A 787 -17.11 -0.09 -12.44
C LYS A 787 -18.14 -1.13 -12.85
N SER A 788 -17.71 -2.40 -12.92
CA SER A 788 -18.49 -3.55 -13.36
C SER A 788 -19.35 -4.17 -12.25
N THR A 789 -20.54 -4.72 -12.57
CA THR A 789 -21.27 -5.68 -11.70
C THR A 789 -22.15 -6.62 -12.51
N THR A 790 -22.43 -7.79 -11.93
CA THR A 790 -23.53 -8.68 -12.35
C THR A 790 -24.91 -8.16 -11.93
N GLY A 791 -24.97 -7.37 -10.85
CA GLY A 791 -26.16 -6.62 -10.43
C GLY A 791 -26.55 -5.48 -11.37
N HIS A 792 -27.81 -5.02 -11.23
CA HIS A 792 -28.41 -3.92 -11.99
C HIS A 792 -27.78 -2.56 -11.64
N SER A 793 -27.93 -1.55 -12.52
CA SER A 793 -27.24 -0.25 -12.46
C SER A 793 -27.52 0.63 -11.24
N ARG A 794 -28.58 0.31 -10.47
CA ARG A 794 -28.89 0.93 -9.17
C ARG A 794 -28.14 0.31 -7.98
N THR A 795 -27.40 -0.79 -8.18
CA THR A 795 -26.54 -1.36 -7.12
C THR A 795 -25.36 -0.44 -6.81
N PRO A 796 -25.00 -0.24 -5.53
CA PRO A 796 -23.87 0.60 -5.15
C PRO A 796 -22.58 0.12 -5.83
N PHE A 797 -21.73 1.06 -6.24
CA PHE A 797 -20.36 0.79 -6.67
C PHE A 797 -19.37 1.48 -5.72
N TYR A 798 -18.16 0.93 -5.62
CA TYR A 798 -17.16 1.41 -4.68
C TYR A 798 -16.07 2.20 -5.42
N VAL A 799 -15.61 3.30 -4.82
CA VAL A 799 -14.59 4.19 -5.39
C VAL A 799 -13.43 4.29 -4.39
N SER A 800 -12.22 3.98 -4.82
CA SER A 800 -11.06 3.99 -3.91
C SER A 800 -10.72 5.43 -3.49
N LYS A 801 -10.00 5.58 -2.36
CA LYS A 801 -9.57 6.90 -1.89
C LYS A 801 -8.77 7.67 -2.95
N ARG A 802 -7.89 7.00 -3.72
CA ARG A 802 -7.13 7.59 -4.84
C ARG A 802 -8.07 8.08 -5.94
N GLN A 803 -9.05 7.27 -6.31
CA GLN A 803 -10.04 7.62 -7.34
C GLN A 803 -10.91 8.81 -6.91
N TYR A 804 -11.33 8.84 -5.65
CA TYR A 804 -12.04 9.98 -5.06
C TYR A 804 -11.21 11.28 -5.07
N GLN A 805 -9.90 11.20 -4.78
CA GLN A 805 -8.99 12.35 -4.92
C GLN A 805 -8.86 12.80 -6.38
N MET A 806 -8.67 11.85 -7.32
CA MET A 806 -8.61 12.16 -8.76
C MET A 806 -9.91 12.81 -9.28
N MET A 807 -11.08 12.42 -8.76
CA MET A 807 -12.34 13.10 -9.09
C MET A 807 -12.31 14.59 -8.67
N GLN A 808 -11.81 14.88 -7.46
CA GLN A 808 -11.73 16.25 -6.93
C GLN A 808 -10.73 17.11 -7.72
N GLU A 809 -9.59 16.54 -8.08
CA GLU A 809 -8.51 17.20 -8.85
C GLU A 809 -8.93 17.49 -10.32
N ASN A 810 -9.80 16.66 -10.90
CA ASN A 810 -10.17 16.73 -12.32
C ASN A 810 -11.59 17.28 -12.57
N ARG A 811 -12.13 18.05 -11.62
CA ARG A 811 -13.42 18.75 -11.73
C ARG A 811 -13.43 19.80 -12.86
N SER A 812 -14.50 19.86 -13.65
CA SER A 812 -14.57 20.63 -14.92
C SER A 812 -14.27 22.12 -14.78
N GLU A 813 -14.75 22.77 -13.73
CA GLU A 813 -14.56 24.23 -13.51
C GLU A 813 -13.08 24.63 -13.38
N HIS A 814 -12.24 23.73 -12.86
CA HIS A 814 -10.81 23.91 -12.78
C HIS A 814 -10.17 23.54 -14.13
N GLN A 815 -10.50 22.36 -14.67
CA GLN A 815 -9.90 21.81 -15.88
C GLN A 815 -10.15 22.66 -17.13
N LEU A 816 -11.31 23.32 -17.26
CA LEU A 816 -11.61 24.25 -18.37
C LEU A 816 -10.60 25.42 -18.49
N ARG A 817 -9.81 25.71 -17.45
CA ARG A 817 -8.77 26.76 -17.42
C ARG A 817 -7.37 26.23 -17.76
N CYS A 818 -7.17 24.92 -17.77
CA CYS A 818 -5.89 24.28 -18.09
C CYS A 818 -5.57 24.37 -19.60
N ALA A 819 -4.27 24.35 -19.93
CA ALA A 819 -3.79 24.33 -21.31
C ALA A 819 -4.09 22.96 -21.98
N VAL A 820 -3.80 21.88 -21.27
CA VAL A 820 -4.30 20.53 -21.57
C VAL A 820 -5.27 20.17 -20.44
N PRO A 821 -6.59 20.14 -20.70
CA PRO A 821 -7.57 19.82 -19.67
C PRO A 821 -7.74 18.30 -19.52
N THR A 822 -8.02 17.84 -18.30
CA THR A 822 -8.37 16.43 -18.04
C THR A 822 -9.87 16.29 -17.80
N ILE A 823 -10.47 15.18 -18.25
CA ILE A 823 -11.83 14.77 -17.90
C ILE A 823 -11.74 13.41 -17.21
N TYR A 824 -12.05 13.37 -15.91
CA TYR A 824 -12.25 12.12 -15.20
C TYR A 824 -13.72 11.68 -15.33
N MET A 825 -13.93 10.39 -15.65
CA MET A 825 -15.23 9.81 -15.96
C MET A 825 -15.35 8.43 -15.33
N ILE A 826 -16.52 8.08 -14.80
CA ILE A 826 -16.83 6.72 -14.36
C ILE A 826 -17.82 6.06 -15.34
N ALA A 827 -17.38 4.99 -16.00
CA ALA A 827 -18.20 4.11 -16.82
C ALA A 827 -18.76 2.97 -15.95
N ARG A 828 -20.02 3.12 -15.51
CA ARG A 828 -20.72 2.13 -14.70
C ARG A 828 -21.32 1.07 -15.61
N VAL A 829 -20.68 -0.10 -15.68
CA VAL A 829 -21.18 -1.27 -16.41
C VAL A 829 -21.94 -2.18 -15.45
N SER A 830 -23.06 -2.75 -15.88
CA SER A 830 -23.96 -3.54 -15.04
C SER A 830 -24.61 -4.65 -15.86
N ASN A 831 -25.12 -5.70 -15.22
CA ASN A 831 -25.61 -6.91 -15.90
C ASN A 831 -24.56 -7.54 -16.85
N VAL A 832 -23.26 -7.45 -16.49
CA VAL A 832 -22.11 -7.87 -17.32
C VAL A 832 -22.13 -9.36 -17.69
N ASP A 833 -22.73 -10.18 -16.84
CA ASP A 833 -22.94 -11.63 -16.96
C ASP A 833 -24.13 -12.02 -17.87
N LYS A 834 -24.85 -11.05 -18.45
CA LYS A 834 -26.15 -11.27 -19.11
C LYS A 834 -26.14 -10.84 -20.57
N ALA A 835 -27.11 -11.35 -21.33
CA ALA A 835 -27.32 -10.99 -22.74
C ALA A 835 -27.75 -9.52 -22.97
N SER A 836 -28.05 -8.77 -21.91
CA SER A 836 -28.32 -7.33 -21.94
C SER A 836 -27.45 -6.63 -20.90
N ILE A 837 -26.29 -6.17 -21.34
CA ILE A 837 -25.35 -5.39 -20.53
C ILE A 837 -25.85 -3.94 -20.49
N ASP A 838 -25.82 -3.31 -19.32
CA ASP A 838 -26.14 -1.90 -19.12
C ASP A 838 -24.87 -1.06 -18.97
N LEU A 839 -24.87 0.14 -19.53
CA LEU A 839 -23.81 1.14 -19.36
C LEU A 839 -24.45 2.46 -18.95
N LYS A 840 -23.86 3.12 -17.95
CA LYS A 840 -24.15 4.51 -17.60
C LYS A 840 -22.85 5.27 -17.39
N LEU A 841 -22.77 6.47 -17.95
CA LEU A 841 -21.60 7.34 -17.82
C LEU A 841 -21.84 8.38 -16.73
N TYR A 842 -20.82 8.64 -15.94
CA TYR A 842 -20.76 9.75 -14.99
C TYR A 842 -19.56 10.62 -15.34
N VAL A 843 -19.80 11.71 -16.06
CA VAL A 843 -18.77 12.68 -16.48
C VAL A 843 -18.72 13.81 -15.45
N ASP A 844 -17.52 14.17 -14.99
CA ASP A 844 -17.32 15.02 -13.81
C ASP A 844 -18.14 14.55 -12.58
N PRO A 845 -17.85 13.33 -12.07
CA PRO A 845 -18.57 12.77 -10.93
C PRO A 845 -18.42 13.57 -9.63
N GLU A 846 -17.45 14.50 -9.53
CA GLU A 846 -17.32 15.41 -8.38
C GLU A 846 -18.37 16.52 -8.44
N SER A 847 -18.58 17.15 -9.60
CA SER A 847 -19.70 18.09 -9.76
C SER A 847 -21.04 17.36 -9.54
N MET A 848 -21.21 16.14 -10.06
CA MET A 848 -22.40 15.32 -9.78
C MET A 848 -22.57 14.99 -8.28
N ARG A 849 -21.48 14.88 -7.50
CA ARG A 849 -21.52 14.69 -6.05
C ARG A 849 -21.98 15.96 -5.32
N LEU A 850 -21.47 17.12 -5.74
CA LEU A 850 -21.85 18.42 -5.17
C LEU A 850 -23.32 18.77 -5.47
N GLU A 851 -23.84 18.34 -6.61
CA GLU A 851 -25.25 18.46 -7.02
C GLU A 851 -26.18 17.45 -6.31
N GLY A 852 -25.65 16.42 -5.63
CA GLY A 852 -26.46 15.32 -5.08
C GLY A 852 -27.01 14.36 -6.15
N SER A 853 -26.52 14.44 -7.39
CA SER A 853 -26.78 13.49 -8.48
C SER A 853 -26.05 12.15 -8.28
N LEU A 854 -24.95 12.16 -7.53
CA LEU A 854 -24.29 10.98 -6.96
C LEU A 854 -24.17 11.14 -5.44
N VAL A 855 -24.70 10.19 -4.67
CA VAL A 855 -24.55 10.16 -3.21
C VAL A 855 -23.39 9.25 -2.85
N PHE A 856 -22.39 9.82 -2.19
CA PHE A 856 -21.21 9.13 -1.66
C PHE A 856 -21.43 8.90 -0.17
N THR A 857 -21.30 7.65 0.29
CA THR A 857 -21.36 7.27 1.71
C THR A 857 -19.92 7.23 2.25
N PRO A 858 -19.47 8.22 3.05
CA PRO A 858 -18.04 8.37 3.37
C PRO A 858 -17.45 7.22 4.19
N GLU A 859 -18.28 6.50 4.96
CA GLU A 859 -17.86 5.42 5.85
C GLU A 859 -17.56 4.12 5.08
N THR A 860 -18.27 3.88 3.98
CA THR A 860 -18.21 2.63 3.19
C THR A 860 -17.58 2.80 1.81
N TRP A 861 -17.23 4.03 1.40
CA TRP A 861 -16.78 4.38 0.04
C TRP A 861 -17.75 3.97 -1.08
N SER A 862 -19.03 3.72 -0.73
CA SER A 862 -20.07 3.34 -1.67
C SER A 862 -20.73 4.55 -2.30
N VAL A 863 -20.95 4.45 -3.61
CA VAL A 863 -21.58 5.47 -4.44
C VAL A 863 -22.89 4.92 -4.98
N VAL A 864 -23.96 5.68 -4.79
CA VAL A 864 -25.29 5.35 -5.34
C VAL A 864 -25.81 6.52 -6.20
N PRO A 865 -26.63 6.25 -7.23
CA PRO A 865 -27.33 7.30 -7.96
C PRO A 865 -28.24 8.08 -7.00
N GLY A 866 -28.05 9.41 -6.93
CA GLY A 866 -28.91 10.29 -6.16
C GLY A 866 -30.22 10.63 -6.87
N THR A 867 -31.13 11.28 -6.15
CA THR A 867 -32.45 11.68 -6.69
C THR A 867 -32.47 13.04 -7.39
N GLY A 868 -31.36 13.79 -7.40
CA GLY A 868 -31.11 14.96 -8.24
C GLY A 868 -32.22 16.00 -8.29
N THR A 869 -32.20 17.00 -7.39
CA THR A 869 -33.06 18.18 -7.53
C THR A 869 -32.59 19.02 -8.74
N ALA A 870 -33.47 19.14 -9.75
CA ALA A 870 -33.27 19.99 -10.92
C ALA A 870 -33.46 21.48 -10.63
#